data_AF-A0A957SFU0-F1
#
_entry.id   AF-A0A957SFU0-F1
#
_cell.length_a   1.000
_cell.length_b   1.000
_cell.length_c   1.000
_cell.angle_alpha   90.00
_cell.angle_beta   90.00
_cell.angle_gamma   90.00
#
_symmetry.space_group_name_H-M   'P 1'
#
loop_
_entity.id
_entity.type
_entity.pdbx_description
1 polymer ?
#
loop_
_entity_poly.entity_id
_entity_poly.type
_entity_poly.pdbx_seq_one_letter_code
_entity_poly.pdbx_strand_id
1 'polypeptide(L)'
;MISGLYQSSYMPTLTHKAFAADCNSTLTVEAESGVITGNFVIRQDASLSGGRAVYTPDGSGTFNPANSLHRIDICITIAVADVYKIIGWTKAPDGGSNSFFMTIDNQPTTPATWTLPITTTYEPVEAPLKPTLSAGQHIISIYLREDGAEIDKIQLQGQSAPPTCNSGLTAEAESGILHAPFQIVQSSQASQGQAVQVADGFGSFGSPNLQYRVDICVTVSALATYELWGWTVAPDAGSDSFYIQLDGAPSTPAKWNLVRSTGFEANKTPLKLSLSPGQHTVSVFLREDGAQLDKIELRLTGNAANTPAPTLTPTPTATWTPAPIPTNTPVPAQGSTTGPLYVDATNPRYFSDANGQIVYLTGSHTWSNFQDNGGANPPPAFNYTAYLDFLQARNHNFFRLWTWEQSRWSVETSDDQYWFSPAPFKRTGPGVALDGLPKFDLTQFEQATFDRMRARVLEARARGIYVSIMLFNGWSINSSKGGLAAQSPWRGHPFNAANNINGINGDLNGDGSGNEVHTLDNPNITARQEAYVRKVIDTVGDLDNVLYEISNESDGNSADWQYHMITFVRQYEASKGQQHPIGMTAIYFGGSDQVLFDSPADWISPTGNYLDPLAASGQKVIVYDTDHLCGICGDQTYPWRAFLRGLNPIYMDGYDGAAYGTGGEGFAFDDPTVARLRSAMGQTLQYARRIDLGQMTPRGELASTGYALAKPGEPNAAFLVYLPAGGNVTVNLGSASNSFVVEWFHPASGQTVNGGTVNGGGEQLFTSPFNSSSSLDADVVLYLHQ
;
A
#
# COMPACT_ATOMS: atom_id res chain seq x y z
N MET A 1 -50.14 -38.73 -8.61
CA MET A 1 -49.89 -38.74 -10.06
C MET A 1 -49.90 -37.31 -10.55
N ILE A 2 -48.79 -36.90 -11.18
CA ILE A 2 -48.63 -35.80 -12.17
C ILE A 2 -48.79 -34.38 -11.59
N SER A 3 -47.71 -33.70 -11.18
CA SER A 3 -46.65 -33.03 -11.97
C SER A 3 -47.12 -31.75 -12.68
N GLY A 4 -46.65 -30.59 -12.21
CA GLY A 4 -46.73 -29.30 -12.89
C GLY A 4 -45.41 -28.55 -12.65
N LEU A 5 -44.64 -28.42 -13.72
CA LEU A 5 -43.28 -27.92 -13.80
C LEU A 5 -43.15 -26.46 -13.33
N TYR A 6 -42.36 -26.21 -12.28
CA TYR A 6 -41.60 -24.96 -12.18
C TYR A 6 -40.22 -25.24 -12.77
N GLN A 7 -40.02 -24.84 -14.02
CA GLN A 7 -38.71 -24.75 -14.61
C GLN A 7 -37.89 -23.75 -13.79
N SER A 8 -36.85 -24.28 -13.14
CA SER A 8 -35.68 -23.56 -12.68
C SER A 8 -35.12 -22.73 -13.84
N SER A 9 -35.49 -21.45 -13.91
CA SER A 9 -34.73 -20.47 -14.67
C SER A 9 -33.40 -20.27 -13.93
N TYR A 10 -32.35 -20.81 -14.54
CA TYR A 10 -30.95 -20.48 -14.32
C TYR A 10 -30.80 -19.01 -13.85
N MET A 11 -30.55 -18.81 -12.56
CA MET A 11 -29.86 -17.60 -12.12
C MET A 11 -28.40 -17.83 -12.54
N PRO A 12 -27.82 -17.02 -13.45
CA PRO A 12 -26.39 -17.14 -13.67
C PRO A 12 -25.73 -16.77 -12.35
N THR A 13 -25.02 -17.72 -11.74
CA THR A 13 -23.92 -17.43 -10.83
C THR A 13 -23.05 -16.37 -11.50
N LEU A 14 -23.15 -15.14 -11.05
CA LEU A 14 -22.18 -14.09 -11.38
C LEU A 14 -20.88 -14.51 -10.71
N THR A 15 -20.08 -15.28 -11.45
CA THR A 15 -18.65 -15.45 -11.19
C THR A 15 -18.06 -14.07 -10.95
N HIS A 16 -17.55 -13.83 -9.73
CA HIS A 16 -16.62 -12.74 -9.47
C HIS A 16 -15.44 -12.95 -10.41
N LYS A 17 -15.40 -12.18 -11.49
CA LYS A 17 -14.24 -12.15 -12.36
C LYS A 17 -13.18 -11.38 -11.59
N ALA A 18 -12.19 -12.08 -11.04
CA ALA A 18 -10.92 -11.43 -10.72
C ALA A 18 -10.47 -10.67 -11.97
N PHE A 19 -9.88 -9.48 -11.80
CA PHE A 19 -9.30 -8.78 -12.93
C PHE A 19 -8.40 -9.75 -13.70
N ALA A 20 -8.59 -9.85 -15.02
CA ALA A 20 -7.58 -10.47 -15.85
C ALA A 20 -6.26 -9.71 -15.62
N ALA A 21 -5.15 -10.43 -15.56
CA ALA A 21 -3.84 -9.96 -15.10
C ALA A 21 -3.25 -8.72 -15.84
N ASP A 22 -3.96 -8.15 -16.81
CA ASP A 22 -3.64 -6.90 -17.48
C ASP A 22 -4.93 -6.10 -17.72
N CYS A 23 -4.99 -4.82 -17.33
CA CYS A 23 -6.05 -3.94 -17.85
C CYS A 23 -5.98 -3.94 -19.38
N ASN A 24 -7.12 -3.92 -20.07
CA ASN A 24 -7.12 -3.80 -21.53
C ASN A 24 -6.43 -2.49 -21.95
N SER A 25 -5.54 -2.54 -22.95
CA SER A 25 -4.61 -1.46 -23.31
C SER A 25 -5.27 -0.34 -24.14
N THR A 26 -6.54 -0.03 -23.89
CA THR A 26 -7.31 0.93 -24.67
C THR A 26 -7.86 2.03 -23.77
N LEU A 27 -7.71 3.29 -24.21
CA LEU A 27 -8.32 4.43 -23.52
C LEU A 27 -9.87 4.43 -23.60
N THR A 28 -10.47 3.43 -24.25
CA THR A 28 -11.91 3.17 -24.24
C THR A 28 -12.15 1.76 -23.70
N VAL A 29 -13.00 1.63 -22.68
CA VAL A 29 -13.28 0.37 -21.98
C VAL A 29 -14.79 0.22 -21.78
N GLU A 30 -15.33 -0.94 -22.15
CA GLU A 30 -16.76 -1.28 -21.94
C GLU A 30 -17.04 -1.40 -20.43
N ALA A 31 -18.12 -0.80 -19.94
CA ALA A 31 -18.41 -0.75 -18.51
C ALA A 31 -18.65 -2.16 -17.95
N GLU A 32 -19.23 -3.07 -18.74
CA GLU A 32 -19.48 -4.46 -18.33
C GLU A 32 -18.23 -5.35 -18.34
N SER A 33 -17.08 -4.80 -18.75
CA SER A 33 -15.77 -5.48 -18.61
C SER A 33 -15.15 -5.28 -17.23
N GLY A 34 -15.65 -4.30 -16.45
CA GLY A 34 -15.23 -4.05 -15.07
C GLY A 34 -15.73 -5.10 -14.08
N VAL A 35 -15.20 -5.03 -12.86
CA VAL A 35 -15.68 -5.84 -11.73
C VAL A 35 -16.94 -5.18 -11.18
N ILE A 36 -18.08 -5.83 -11.38
CA ILE A 36 -19.39 -5.33 -10.94
C ILE A 36 -19.73 -5.92 -9.58
N THR A 37 -20.10 -5.07 -8.62
CA THR A 37 -20.49 -5.42 -7.26
C THR A 37 -21.84 -4.81 -6.90
N GLY A 38 -22.62 -5.52 -6.08
CA GLY A 38 -23.90 -5.05 -5.59
C GLY A 38 -25.01 -5.05 -6.65
N ASN A 39 -25.79 -3.97 -6.70
CA ASN A 39 -27.07 -3.95 -7.40
C ASN A 39 -26.98 -3.55 -8.88
N PHE A 40 -25.76 -3.35 -9.40
CA PHE A 40 -25.54 -3.17 -10.83
C PHE A 40 -25.78 -4.48 -11.59
N VAL A 41 -26.48 -4.40 -12.71
CA VAL A 41 -26.83 -5.55 -13.56
C VAL A 41 -26.39 -5.29 -14.99
N ILE A 42 -25.95 -6.34 -15.69
CA ILE A 42 -25.66 -6.28 -17.12
C ILE A 42 -26.94 -6.54 -17.92
N ARG A 43 -27.30 -5.64 -18.82
CA ARG A 43 -28.35 -5.85 -19.82
C ARG A 43 -27.71 -6.12 -21.19
N GLN A 44 -28.35 -6.96 -22.00
CA GLN A 44 -28.02 -7.08 -23.42
C GLN A 44 -28.86 -6.10 -24.26
N ASP A 45 -28.17 -5.37 -25.13
CA ASP A 45 -28.77 -4.50 -26.12
C ASP A 45 -27.85 -4.45 -27.35
N ALA A 46 -28.31 -5.04 -28.45
CA ALA A 46 -27.53 -5.17 -29.68
C ALA A 46 -27.21 -3.83 -30.36
N SER A 47 -27.80 -2.72 -29.91
CA SER A 47 -27.49 -1.37 -30.40
C SER A 47 -26.28 -0.71 -29.71
N LEU A 48 -25.73 -1.33 -28.66
CA LEU A 48 -24.65 -0.78 -27.82
C LEU A 48 -23.27 -1.31 -28.19
N SER A 49 -22.23 -0.61 -27.70
CA SER A 49 -20.84 -1.05 -27.81
C SER A 49 -20.70 -2.40 -27.07
N GLY A 50 -20.05 -3.39 -27.69
CA GLY A 50 -19.99 -4.75 -27.10
C GLY A 50 -21.34 -5.47 -26.93
N GLY A 51 -22.46 -4.88 -27.35
CA GLY A 51 -23.82 -5.42 -27.28
C GLY A 51 -24.44 -5.47 -25.87
N ARG A 52 -23.86 -4.76 -24.90
CA ARG A 52 -24.25 -4.82 -23.48
C ARG A 52 -24.03 -3.46 -22.81
N ALA A 53 -24.70 -3.25 -21.68
CA ALA A 53 -24.42 -2.12 -20.79
C ALA A 53 -24.68 -2.51 -19.33
N VAL A 54 -24.14 -1.72 -18.41
CA VAL A 54 -24.39 -1.87 -16.98
C VAL A 54 -25.45 -0.86 -16.55
N TYR A 55 -26.45 -1.32 -15.80
CA TYR A 55 -27.53 -0.45 -15.32
C TYR A 55 -27.96 -0.80 -13.90
N THR A 56 -28.67 0.12 -13.28
CA THR A 56 -29.24 -0.02 -11.93
C THR A 56 -30.75 -0.31 -12.06
N PRO A 57 -31.24 -1.53 -11.73
CA PRO A 57 -32.66 -1.84 -11.82
C PRO A 57 -33.54 -0.97 -10.90
N ASP A 58 -34.78 -0.70 -11.32
CA ASP A 58 -35.77 -0.02 -10.46
C ASP A 58 -35.99 -0.79 -9.15
N GLY A 59 -35.93 -0.08 -8.01
CA GLY A 59 -36.04 -0.67 -6.68
C GLY A 59 -34.71 -1.17 -6.08
N SER A 60 -33.57 -0.84 -6.69
CA SER A 60 -32.22 -1.15 -6.18
C SER A 60 -31.77 -0.20 -5.05
N GLY A 61 -32.51 0.88 -4.82
CA GLY A 61 -32.29 1.82 -3.73
C GLY A 61 -31.43 3.02 -4.15
N THR A 62 -31.76 4.20 -3.62
CA THR A 62 -30.96 5.42 -3.76
C THR A 62 -29.97 5.53 -2.61
N PHE A 63 -28.68 5.72 -2.89
CA PHE A 63 -27.64 5.83 -1.87
C PHE A 63 -27.11 7.27 -1.79
N ASN A 64 -27.10 7.84 -0.58
CA ASN A 64 -26.42 9.09 -0.25
C ASN A 64 -26.02 9.05 1.23
N PRO A 65 -24.73 8.93 1.58
CA PRO A 65 -23.54 9.00 0.71
C PRO A 65 -23.35 7.75 -0.18
N ALA A 66 -22.32 7.76 -1.03
CA ALA A 66 -21.93 6.62 -1.87
C ALA A 66 -21.66 5.36 -1.04
N ASN A 67 -22.12 4.21 -1.53
CA ASN A 67 -21.96 2.91 -0.87
C ASN A 67 -21.01 2.01 -1.67
N SER A 68 -19.89 1.62 -1.05
CA SER A 68 -18.86 0.80 -1.69
C SER A 68 -19.31 -0.61 -2.09
N LEU A 69 -20.43 -1.10 -1.56
CA LEU A 69 -21.00 -2.40 -1.90
C LEU A 69 -21.73 -2.42 -3.25
N HIS A 70 -22.03 -1.26 -3.83
CA HIS A 70 -22.78 -1.15 -5.09
C HIS A 70 -21.96 -0.32 -6.10
N ARG A 71 -20.95 -0.94 -6.72
CA ARG A 71 -20.04 -0.25 -7.66
C ARG A 71 -19.52 -1.10 -8.80
N ILE A 72 -18.99 -0.43 -9.82
CA ILE A 72 -18.27 -0.99 -10.95
C ILE A 72 -16.82 -0.51 -10.87
N ASP A 73 -15.85 -1.42 -10.79
CA ASP A 73 -14.43 -1.10 -10.81
C ASP A 73 -13.85 -1.42 -12.20
N ILE A 74 -13.37 -0.39 -12.91
CA ILE A 74 -12.86 -0.48 -14.28
C ILE A 74 -11.36 -0.20 -14.28
N CYS A 75 -10.58 -1.19 -14.70
CA CYS A 75 -9.12 -1.12 -14.83
C CYS A 75 -8.75 -0.52 -16.18
N ILE A 76 -7.88 0.49 -16.19
CA ILE A 76 -7.34 1.10 -17.41
C ILE A 76 -5.82 1.15 -17.33
N THR A 77 -5.14 1.10 -18.48
CA THR A 77 -3.70 1.39 -18.57
C THR A 77 -3.47 2.73 -19.25
N ILE A 78 -2.79 3.64 -18.55
CA ILE A 78 -2.33 4.92 -19.06
C ILE A 78 -0.90 4.77 -19.58
N ALA A 79 -0.69 5.08 -20.86
CA ALA A 79 0.62 4.96 -21.50
C ALA A 79 1.52 6.18 -21.28
N VAL A 80 0.93 7.37 -21.12
CA VAL A 80 1.63 8.65 -20.97
C VAL A 80 0.99 9.38 -19.81
N ALA A 81 1.79 9.83 -18.85
CA ALA A 81 1.25 10.61 -17.75
C ALA A 81 0.64 11.92 -18.28
N ASP A 82 -0.63 12.18 -17.97
CA ASP A 82 -1.38 13.33 -18.49
C ASP A 82 -2.59 13.66 -17.60
N VAL A 83 -3.20 14.82 -17.80
CA VAL A 83 -4.55 15.10 -17.30
C VAL A 83 -5.55 14.45 -18.25
N TYR A 84 -6.42 13.62 -17.71
CA TYR A 84 -7.41 12.92 -18.51
C TYR A 84 -8.80 13.50 -18.32
N LYS A 85 -9.50 13.75 -19.43
CA LYS A 85 -10.96 13.90 -19.42
C LYS A 85 -11.59 12.51 -19.48
N ILE A 86 -12.56 12.26 -18.61
CA ILE A 86 -13.34 11.02 -18.58
C ILE A 86 -14.69 11.27 -19.24
N ILE A 87 -15.08 10.41 -20.17
CA ILE A 87 -16.36 10.47 -20.88
C ILE A 87 -17.06 9.13 -20.75
N GLY A 88 -18.28 9.11 -20.22
CA GLY A 88 -19.13 7.93 -20.17
C GLY A 88 -20.25 8.01 -21.20
N TRP A 89 -20.59 6.91 -21.86
CA TRP A 89 -21.82 6.83 -22.64
C TRP A 89 -22.93 6.37 -21.71
N THR A 90 -23.79 7.30 -21.31
CA THR A 90 -24.78 7.08 -20.25
C THR A 90 -26.19 7.36 -20.74
N LYS A 91 -27.17 6.78 -20.05
CA LYS A 91 -28.60 7.00 -20.29
C LYS A 91 -29.31 7.16 -18.95
N ALA A 92 -30.16 8.18 -18.83
CA ALA A 92 -30.97 8.43 -17.65
C ALA A 92 -32.43 8.67 -18.08
N PRO A 93 -33.35 7.71 -17.87
CA PRO A 93 -34.71 7.77 -18.43
C PRO A 93 -35.59 8.88 -17.82
N ASP A 94 -35.29 9.32 -16.59
CA ASP A 94 -36.00 10.37 -15.89
C ASP A 94 -35.10 11.13 -14.89
N GLY A 95 -35.66 12.13 -14.22
CA GLY A 95 -34.93 12.96 -13.25
C GLY A 95 -34.63 12.28 -11.92
N GLY A 96 -35.18 11.08 -11.66
CA GLY A 96 -34.86 10.27 -10.48
C GLY A 96 -33.72 9.28 -10.71
N SER A 97 -33.23 9.19 -11.94
CA SER A 97 -32.22 8.23 -12.43
C SER A 97 -30.97 8.93 -12.98
N ASN A 98 -30.69 10.15 -12.52
CA ASN A 98 -29.89 11.11 -13.27
C ASN A 98 -28.45 11.24 -12.78
N SER A 99 -27.91 10.21 -12.12
CA SER A 99 -26.57 10.33 -11.54
C SER A 99 -25.90 9.01 -11.14
N PHE A 100 -24.57 9.08 -11.09
CA PHE A 100 -23.69 8.13 -10.41
C PHE A 100 -22.81 8.85 -9.38
N PHE A 101 -22.11 8.10 -8.53
CA PHE A 101 -20.89 8.61 -7.90
C PHE A 101 -19.65 8.02 -8.57
N MET A 102 -18.50 8.69 -8.46
CA MET A 102 -17.26 8.16 -9.00
C MET A 102 -16.00 8.51 -8.21
N THR A 103 -15.01 7.62 -8.30
CA THR A 103 -13.62 7.85 -7.87
C THR A 103 -12.65 7.32 -8.91
N ILE A 104 -11.39 7.75 -8.84
CA ILE A 104 -10.26 7.14 -9.52
C ILE A 104 -9.13 6.92 -8.51
N ASP A 105 -8.59 5.71 -8.46
CA ASP A 105 -7.61 5.27 -7.44
C ASP A 105 -8.03 5.64 -6.01
N ASN A 106 -9.32 5.42 -5.71
CA ASN A 106 -9.98 5.76 -4.44
C ASN A 106 -9.99 7.26 -4.08
N GLN A 107 -9.82 8.15 -5.08
CA GLN A 107 -9.89 9.59 -4.91
C GLN A 107 -11.00 10.23 -5.77
N PRO A 108 -11.66 11.30 -5.29
CA PRO A 108 -11.60 11.85 -3.93
C PRO A 108 -12.16 10.87 -2.87
N THR A 109 -11.74 11.00 -1.61
CA THR A 109 -12.20 10.15 -0.48
C THR A 109 -13.72 10.20 -0.25
N THR A 110 -14.37 11.30 -0.65
CA THR A 110 -15.82 11.37 -0.83
C THR A 110 -16.12 11.31 -2.33
N PRO A 111 -16.72 10.22 -2.85
CA PRO A 111 -16.94 10.05 -4.28
C PRO A 111 -17.68 11.23 -4.92
N ALA A 112 -17.19 11.67 -6.08
CA ALA A 112 -17.76 12.81 -6.80
C ALA A 112 -19.09 12.44 -7.45
N THR A 113 -20.10 13.30 -7.33
CA THR A 113 -21.40 13.11 -8.00
C THR A 113 -21.26 13.41 -9.50
N TRP A 114 -21.53 12.41 -10.32
CA TRP A 114 -21.59 12.53 -11.78
C TRP A 114 -23.04 12.64 -12.23
N THR A 115 -23.48 13.85 -12.55
CA THR A 115 -24.85 14.13 -13.03
C THR A 115 -24.99 13.84 -14.52
N LEU A 116 -26.09 13.19 -14.89
CA LEU A 116 -26.42 12.74 -16.23
C LEU A 116 -27.59 13.58 -16.81
N PRO A 117 -27.58 13.87 -18.12
CA PRO A 117 -28.73 14.45 -18.80
C PRO A 117 -29.86 13.42 -18.90
N ILE A 118 -31.11 13.87 -18.80
CA ILE A 118 -32.28 13.00 -18.97
C ILE A 118 -32.44 12.66 -20.45
N THR A 119 -32.14 11.41 -20.83
CA THR A 119 -32.17 10.92 -22.21
C THR A 119 -32.70 9.50 -22.27
N THR A 120 -33.35 9.15 -23.38
CA THR A 120 -33.78 7.77 -23.68
C THR A 120 -32.77 7.02 -24.55
N THR A 121 -31.73 7.70 -25.03
CA THR A 121 -30.59 7.17 -25.80
C THR A 121 -29.29 7.33 -25.02
N TYR A 122 -28.30 6.49 -25.30
CA TYR A 122 -26.97 6.59 -24.71
C TYR A 122 -26.20 7.75 -25.36
N GLU A 123 -25.84 8.74 -24.55
CA GLU A 123 -25.12 9.92 -25.01
C GLU A 123 -23.78 10.05 -24.26
N PRO A 124 -22.73 10.60 -24.89
CA PRO A 124 -21.46 10.86 -24.22
C PRO A 124 -21.61 12.01 -23.21
N VAL A 125 -21.29 11.74 -21.95
CA VAL A 125 -21.35 12.69 -20.83
C VAL A 125 -19.96 12.80 -20.20
N GLU A 126 -19.48 14.01 -20.00
CA GLU A 126 -18.22 14.25 -19.30
C GLU A 126 -18.40 14.01 -17.79
N ALA A 127 -17.45 13.28 -17.20
CA ALA A 127 -17.41 13.04 -15.78
C ALA A 127 -16.84 14.26 -15.02
N PRO A 128 -17.23 14.50 -13.76
CA PRO A 128 -16.75 15.64 -12.97
C PRO A 128 -15.25 15.59 -12.66
N LEU A 129 -14.63 14.40 -12.67
CA LEU A 129 -13.21 14.23 -12.36
C LEU A 129 -12.33 14.44 -13.60
N LYS A 130 -11.26 15.23 -13.43
CA LYS A 130 -10.19 15.46 -14.42
C LYS A 130 -8.83 15.09 -13.82
N PRO A 131 -8.57 13.80 -13.58
CA PRO A 131 -7.40 13.38 -12.84
C PRO A 131 -6.13 13.54 -13.67
N THR A 132 -5.04 13.92 -12.99
CA THR A 132 -3.69 13.68 -13.51
C THR A 132 -3.34 12.23 -13.23
N LEU A 133 -3.18 11.44 -14.28
CA LEU A 133 -2.82 10.02 -14.16
C LEU A 133 -1.39 9.84 -14.62
N SER A 134 -0.62 9.05 -13.87
CA SER A 134 0.73 8.63 -14.25
C SER A 134 0.68 7.58 -15.37
N ALA A 135 1.80 7.30 -16.02
CA ALA A 135 1.89 6.09 -16.83
C ALA A 135 1.78 4.87 -15.89
N GLY A 136 0.90 3.92 -16.19
CA GLY A 136 0.60 2.79 -15.31
C GLY A 136 -0.87 2.38 -15.33
N GLN A 137 -1.23 1.45 -14.45
CA GLN A 137 -2.62 1.01 -14.28
C GLN A 137 -3.35 1.91 -13.29
N HIS A 138 -4.61 2.21 -13.58
CA HIS A 138 -5.50 3.03 -12.75
C HIS A 138 -6.89 2.39 -12.67
N ILE A 139 -7.58 2.57 -11.55
CA ILE A 139 -8.93 2.03 -11.33
C ILE A 139 -9.95 3.16 -11.27
N ILE A 140 -10.92 3.17 -12.19
CA ILE A 140 -12.10 4.02 -12.14
C ILE A 140 -13.22 3.24 -11.44
N SER A 141 -13.72 3.75 -10.33
CA SER A 141 -14.86 3.18 -9.62
C SER A 141 -16.10 4.04 -9.82
N ILE A 142 -17.20 3.43 -10.28
CA ILE A 142 -18.52 4.06 -10.42
C ILE A 142 -19.46 3.43 -9.41
N TYR A 143 -20.06 4.24 -8.52
CA TYR A 143 -20.96 3.76 -7.49
C TYR A 143 -22.42 4.10 -7.82
N LEU A 144 -23.32 3.23 -7.37
CA LEU A 144 -24.76 3.42 -7.47
C LEU A 144 -25.13 4.66 -6.65
N ARG A 145 -25.85 5.59 -7.29
CA ARG A 145 -26.47 6.73 -6.59
C ARG A 145 -27.99 6.62 -6.66
N GLU A 146 -28.52 6.43 -7.87
CA GLU A 146 -29.95 6.37 -8.14
C GLU A 146 -30.27 5.14 -9.02
N ASP A 147 -31.50 4.63 -8.88
CA ASP A 147 -32.01 3.55 -9.73
C ASP A 147 -32.24 4.07 -11.16
N GLY A 148 -32.35 3.17 -12.15
CA GLY A 148 -32.63 3.51 -13.54
C GLY A 148 -31.47 4.09 -14.37
N ALA A 149 -30.36 4.51 -13.75
CA ALA A 149 -29.19 5.02 -14.46
C ALA A 149 -28.43 3.89 -15.20
N GLU A 150 -28.01 4.15 -16.45
CA GLU A 150 -27.30 3.18 -17.29
C GLU A 150 -25.98 3.75 -17.83
N ILE A 151 -24.95 2.90 -17.98
CA ILE A 151 -23.66 3.22 -18.60
C ILE A 151 -23.18 2.07 -19.52
N ASP A 152 -22.82 2.42 -20.75
CA ASP A 152 -22.31 1.52 -21.79
C ASP A 152 -20.79 1.36 -21.67
N LYS A 153 -20.06 2.48 -21.77
CA LYS A 153 -18.59 2.48 -21.77
C LYS A 153 -18.00 3.77 -21.24
N ILE A 154 -16.71 3.72 -20.94
CA ILE A 154 -15.89 4.87 -20.55
C ILE A 154 -14.78 5.07 -21.56
N GLN A 155 -14.50 6.33 -21.89
CA GLN A 155 -13.32 6.75 -22.62
C GLN A 155 -12.54 7.80 -21.83
N LEU A 156 -11.22 7.66 -21.85
CA LEU A 156 -10.28 8.67 -21.39
C LEU A 156 -9.65 9.37 -22.58
N GLN A 157 -9.57 10.69 -22.49
CA GLN A 157 -8.92 11.53 -23.48
C GLN A 157 -7.82 12.32 -22.78
N GLY A 158 -6.56 11.98 -23.08
CA GLY A 158 -5.39 12.70 -22.57
C GLY A 158 -5.38 14.12 -23.12
N GLN A 159 -5.22 15.10 -22.25
CA GLN A 159 -5.07 16.49 -22.63
C GLN A 159 -3.61 16.75 -23.01
N SER A 160 -3.16 16.19 -24.13
CA SER A 160 -1.75 16.20 -24.53
C SER A 160 -1.23 17.63 -24.79
N ALA A 161 -0.70 18.26 -23.75
CA ALA A 161 0.63 18.87 -23.64
C ALA A 161 0.75 19.60 -22.28
N PRO A 162 1.86 19.46 -21.52
CA PRO A 162 2.23 20.53 -20.60
C PRO A 162 2.30 21.84 -21.40
N PRO A 163 1.92 23.00 -20.83
CA PRO A 163 1.89 24.25 -21.57
C PRO A 163 3.25 24.46 -22.24
N THR A 164 3.29 24.58 -23.57
CA THR A 164 4.50 25.04 -24.26
C THR A 164 4.75 26.47 -23.81
N CYS A 165 5.82 26.66 -23.04
CA CYS A 165 6.09 27.91 -22.36
C CYS A 165 6.52 28.97 -23.39
N ASN A 166 5.65 29.95 -23.61
CA ASN A 166 5.99 31.19 -24.32
C ASN A 166 6.41 32.30 -23.34
N SER A 167 6.32 32.03 -22.04
CA SER A 167 6.71 32.90 -20.94
C SER A 167 8.20 32.77 -20.67
N GLY A 168 8.89 33.93 -20.62
CA GLY A 168 10.24 34.02 -20.07
C GLY A 168 10.21 33.90 -18.54
N LEU A 169 10.85 34.84 -17.85
CA LEU A 169 10.83 34.89 -16.39
C LEU A 169 9.50 35.39 -15.80
N THR A 170 8.51 35.74 -16.62
CA THR A 170 7.20 36.26 -16.18
C THR A 170 6.08 35.48 -16.87
N ALA A 171 5.05 35.11 -16.12
CA ALA A 171 3.89 34.38 -16.62
C ALA A 171 2.60 34.83 -15.90
N GLU A 172 1.51 34.99 -16.65
CA GLU A 172 0.17 35.28 -16.11
C GLU A 172 -0.38 34.02 -15.43
N ALA A 173 -1.01 34.16 -14.28
CA ALA A 173 -1.48 33.01 -13.50
C ALA A 173 -2.66 32.30 -14.19
N GLU A 174 -3.52 33.06 -14.87
CA GLU A 174 -4.65 32.54 -15.65
C GLU A 174 -4.22 31.83 -16.93
N SER A 175 -2.94 31.96 -17.33
CA SER A 175 -2.36 31.17 -18.43
C SER A 175 -1.87 29.79 -17.98
N GLY A 176 -1.85 29.53 -16.66
CA GLY A 176 -1.52 28.25 -16.07
C GLY A 176 -2.65 27.21 -16.18
N ILE A 177 -2.35 25.99 -15.76
CA ILE A 177 -3.37 24.94 -15.61
C ILE A 177 -4.03 25.13 -14.25
N LEU A 178 -5.31 25.52 -14.25
CA LEU A 178 -6.10 25.66 -13.03
C LEU A 178 -6.74 24.31 -12.67
N HIS A 179 -6.49 23.87 -11.45
CA HIS A 179 -7.20 22.76 -10.83
C HIS A 179 -8.24 23.35 -9.86
N ALA A 180 -9.47 22.85 -9.93
CA ALA A 180 -10.55 23.32 -9.05
C ALA A 180 -10.10 23.26 -7.58
N PRO A 181 -10.47 24.23 -6.72
CA PRO A 181 -11.46 25.29 -6.92
C PRO A 181 -10.90 26.60 -7.50
N PHE A 182 -9.67 26.63 -8.01
CA PHE A 182 -9.18 27.83 -8.70
C PHE A 182 -10.04 28.13 -9.93
N GLN A 183 -10.40 29.40 -10.08
CA GLN A 183 -11.19 29.92 -11.19
C GLN A 183 -10.55 31.21 -11.72
N ILE A 184 -10.83 31.52 -12.99
CA ILE A 184 -10.43 32.79 -13.59
C ILE A 184 -11.48 33.83 -13.26
N VAL A 185 -11.04 34.99 -12.77
CA VAL A 185 -11.88 36.16 -12.49
C VAL A 185 -11.48 37.34 -13.38
N GLN A 186 -12.45 38.17 -13.72
CA GLN A 186 -12.21 39.39 -14.51
C GLN A 186 -11.88 40.54 -13.55
N SER A 187 -10.77 41.23 -13.82
CA SER A 187 -10.36 42.40 -13.03
C SER A 187 -9.67 43.43 -13.92
N SER A 188 -10.19 44.66 -13.92
CA SER A 188 -9.55 45.77 -14.66
C SER A 188 -8.21 46.21 -14.05
N GLN A 189 -7.85 45.68 -12.88
CA GLN A 189 -6.58 45.95 -12.21
C GLN A 189 -5.52 44.87 -12.46
N ALA A 190 -5.90 43.71 -12.99
CA ALA A 190 -4.97 42.64 -13.31
C ALA A 190 -4.29 42.88 -14.67
N SER A 191 -3.09 42.32 -14.86
CA SER A 191 -2.49 42.24 -16.20
C SER A 191 -3.46 41.54 -17.14
N GLN A 192 -3.60 42.04 -18.37
CA GLN A 192 -4.44 41.43 -19.39
C GLN A 192 -5.94 41.28 -19.00
N GLY A 193 -6.37 41.88 -17.90
CA GLY A 193 -7.77 41.94 -17.46
C GLY A 193 -8.28 40.71 -16.69
N GLN A 194 -7.42 39.73 -16.40
CA GLN A 194 -7.80 38.47 -15.77
C GLN A 194 -6.85 38.10 -14.63
N ALA A 195 -7.34 37.34 -13.66
CA ALA A 195 -6.53 36.79 -12.58
C ALA A 195 -7.11 35.44 -12.15
N VAL A 196 -6.38 34.69 -11.34
CA VAL A 196 -6.91 33.48 -10.70
C VAL A 196 -7.32 33.78 -9.26
N GLN A 197 -8.46 33.22 -8.86
CA GLN A 197 -9.00 33.32 -7.50
C GLN A 197 -9.49 31.94 -7.08
N VAL A 198 -9.43 31.67 -5.79
CA VAL A 198 -10.14 30.54 -5.19
C VAL A 198 -11.59 30.95 -4.97
N ALA A 199 -12.54 30.17 -5.49
CA ALA A 199 -13.98 30.46 -5.33
C ALA A 199 -14.38 30.74 -3.87
N ASP A 200 -15.13 31.82 -3.65
CA ASP A 200 -15.59 32.23 -2.33
C ASP A 200 -16.48 31.15 -1.67
N GLY A 201 -16.27 30.91 -0.38
CA GLY A 201 -17.00 29.91 0.42
C GLY A 201 -16.34 28.52 0.45
N PHE A 202 -15.16 28.34 -0.15
CA PHE A 202 -14.42 27.08 -0.14
C PHE A 202 -13.60 26.86 1.15
N GLY A 203 -13.41 27.93 1.95
CA GLY A 203 -12.83 27.86 3.29
C GLY A 203 -11.29 27.79 3.34
N SER A 204 -10.77 27.57 4.56
CA SER A 204 -9.34 27.63 4.88
C SER A 204 -8.73 26.25 5.13
N PHE A 205 -7.50 26.05 4.65
CA PHE A 205 -6.75 24.79 4.70
C PHE A 205 -5.51 24.93 5.59
N GLY A 206 -5.48 24.19 6.69
CA GLY A 206 -4.35 24.13 7.62
C GLY A 206 -3.09 23.47 7.05
N SER A 207 -3.23 22.72 5.95
CA SER A 207 -2.16 22.03 5.23
C SER A 207 -2.42 22.07 3.71
N PRO A 208 -1.38 22.05 2.86
CA PRO A 208 -1.54 22.09 1.41
C PRO A 208 -2.31 20.87 0.90
N ASN A 209 -3.31 21.09 0.04
CA ASN A 209 -3.95 20.03 -0.75
C ASN A 209 -3.37 20.06 -2.16
N LEU A 210 -2.65 19.01 -2.56
CA LEU A 210 -1.95 18.96 -3.83
C LEU A 210 -2.88 18.97 -5.06
N GLN A 211 -4.18 18.69 -4.88
CA GLN A 211 -5.18 18.77 -5.94
C GLN A 211 -5.67 20.20 -6.18
N TYR A 212 -5.68 21.06 -5.17
CA TYR A 212 -6.27 22.40 -5.22
C TYR A 212 -5.20 23.44 -5.54
N ARG A 213 -4.82 23.53 -6.83
CA ARG A 213 -3.69 24.35 -7.25
C ARG A 213 -3.87 24.99 -8.62
N VAL A 214 -2.99 25.94 -8.94
CA VAL A 214 -2.70 26.38 -10.29
C VAL A 214 -1.23 26.09 -10.61
N ASP A 215 -0.97 25.47 -11.75
CA ASP A 215 0.38 25.18 -12.24
C ASP A 215 0.75 26.17 -13.36
N ILE A 216 1.74 27.03 -13.10
CA ILE A 216 2.15 28.12 -13.99
C ILE A 216 3.55 27.80 -14.54
N CYS A 217 3.71 27.77 -15.87
CA CYS A 217 5.03 27.55 -16.47
C CYS A 217 5.83 28.86 -16.64
N VAL A 218 7.14 28.78 -16.36
CA VAL A 218 8.14 29.81 -16.65
C VAL A 218 9.37 29.20 -17.33
N THR A 219 10.09 29.99 -18.14
CA THR A 219 11.32 29.53 -18.81
C THR A 219 12.53 30.27 -18.28
N VAL A 220 13.54 29.52 -17.84
CA VAL A 220 14.84 30.01 -17.37
C VAL A 220 15.89 29.75 -18.46
N SER A 221 16.70 30.76 -18.80
CA SER A 221 17.70 30.67 -19.89
C SER A 221 19.12 30.38 -19.41
N ALA A 222 19.39 30.49 -18.10
CA ALA A 222 20.71 30.31 -17.52
C ALA A 222 20.61 29.74 -16.10
N LEU A 223 21.57 28.91 -15.69
CA LEU A 223 21.67 28.43 -14.32
C LEU A 223 21.91 29.61 -13.37
N ALA A 224 20.94 29.92 -12.52
CA ALA A 224 21.06 31.00 -11.54
C ALA A 224 20.10 30.81 -10.37
N THR A 225 20.29 31.59 -9.30
CA THR A 225 19.36 31.64 -8.18
C THR A 225 18.31 32.71 -8.40
N TYR A 226 17.05 32.30 -8.37
CA TYR A 226 15.89 33.17 -8.56
C TYR A 226 15.10 33.34 -7.28
N GLU A 227 14.56 34.54 -7.09
CA GLU A 227 13.46 34.82 -6.17
C GLU A 227 12.15 34.81 -6.95
N LEU A 228 11.11 34.20 -6.38
CA LEU A 228 9.78 34.20 -6.97
C LEU A 228 8.92 35.32 -6.37
N TRP A 229 8.40 36.16 -7.25
CA TRP A 229 7.47 37.25 -6.98
C TRP A 229 6.12 36.93 -7.60
N GLY A 230 5.05 37.48 -7.03
CA GLY A 230 3.77 37.54 -7.72
C GLY A 230 2.95 38.75 -7.31
N TRP A 231 1.93 39.04 -8.10
CA TRP A 231 1.01 40.15 -7.89
C TRP A 231 -0.28 39.61 -7.32
N THR A 232 -0.59 39.98 -6.09
CA THR A 232 -1.66 39.35 -5.32
C THR A 232 -2.61 40.36 -4.71
N VAL A 233 -3.86 39.95 -4.50
CA VAL A 233 -4.86 40.67 -3.70
C VAL A 233 -5.19 39.81 -2.48
N ALA A 234 -5.14 40.42 -1.29
CA ALA A 234 -5.57 39.82 -0.04
C ALA A 234 -6.58 40.77 0.65
N PRO A 235 -7.88 40.64 0.37
CA PRO A 235 -8.89 41.65 0.72
C PRO A 235 -9.10 41.79 2.23
N ASP A 236 -8.87 40.73 3.01
CA ASP A 236 -9.01 40.72 4.46
C ASP A 236 -8.01 39.75 5.12
N ALA A 237 -8.16 39.53 6.44
CA ALA A 237 -7.27 38.64 7.21
C ALA A 237 -7.63 37.16 7.08
N GLY A 238 -8.77 36.83 6.48
CA GLY A 238 -9.17 35.47 6.15
C GLY A 238 -8.68 35.02 4.77
N SER A 239 -8.22 35.93 3.92
CA SER A 239 -7.75 35.67 2.56
C SER A 239 -6.29 36.12 2.34
N ASP A 240 -5.40 35.77 3.26
CA ASP A 240 -4.07 36.37 3.37
C ASP A 240 -2.89 35.46 3.02
N SER A 241 -3.12 34.29 2.41
CA SER A 241 -2.01 33.42 1.98
C SER A 241 -2.34 32.37 0.91
N PHE A 242 -1.26 31.84 0.31
CA PHE A 242 -1.24 30.63 -0.51
C PHE A 242 -0.21 29.64 0.03
N TYR A 243 -0.18 28.41 -0.49
CA TYR A 243 1.04 27.60 -0.48
C TYR A 243 1.69 27.57 -1.86
N ILE A 244 3.00 27.34 -1.93
CA ILE A 244 3.73 27.39 -3.20
C ILE A 244 4.87 26.38 -3.28
N GLN A 245 5.07 25.82 -4.47
CA GLN A 245 6.23 25.00 -4.84
C GLN A 245 6.77 25.44 -6.20
N LEU A 246 8.03 25.13 -6.44
CA LEU A 246 8.66 25.22 -7.75
C LEU A 246 9.32 23.87 -8.05
N ASP A 247 8.90 23.22 -9.13
CA ASP A 247 9.27 21.84 -9.50
C ASP A 247 9.11 20.83 -8.35
N GLY A 248 8.05 20.97 -7.57
CA GLY A 248 7.78 20.12 -6.41
C GLY A 248 8.69 20.35 -5.20
N ALA A 249 9.57 21.36 -5.24
CA ALA A 249 10.39 21.78 -4.11
C ALA A 249 9.84 23.04 -3.43
N PRO A 250 9.92 23.15 -2.08
CA PRO A 250 10.26 22.10 -1.12
C PRO A 250 9.20 20.99 -1.08
N SER A 251 9.55 19.80 -0.58
CA SER A 251 8.68 18.59 -0.57
C SER A 251 7.33 18.79 0.12
N THR A 252 7.20 19.79 1.00
CA THR A 252 5.93 20.30 1.48
C THR A 252 5.74 21.74 0.98
N PRO A 253 4.65 22.08 0.28
CA PRO A 253 4.42 23.43 -0.23
C PRO A 253 4.64 24.52 0.83
N ALA A 254 5.47 25.50 0.51
CA ALA A 254 5.85 26.55 1.44
C ALA A 254 4.71 27.57 1.59
N LYS A 255 4.40 27.97 2.83
CA LYS A 255 3.40 29.01 3.07
C LYS A 255 3.88 30.37 2.55
N TRP A 256 3.10 30.99 1.67
CA TRP A 256 3.33 32.35 1.17
C TRP A 256 2.29 33.30 1.77
N ASN A 257 2.72 34.14 2.72
CA ASN A 257 1.86 35.18 3.30
C ASN A 257 1.77 36.38 2.34
N LEU A 258 0.54 36.86 2.12
CA LEU A 258 0.21 37.97 1.25
C LEU A 258 0.19 39.30 2.03
N VAL A 259 0.44 40.39 1.31
CA VAL A 259 0.24 41.74 1.84
C VAL A 259 -1.23 42.10 1.66
N ARG A 260 -1.93 42.43 2.75
CA ARG A 260 -3.34 42.84 2.68
C ARG A 260 -3.52 44.07 1.80
N SER A 261 -4.37 43.94 0.79
CA SER A 261 -4.62 44.95 -0.23
C SER A 261 -5.99 44.73 -0.90
N THR A 262 -6.58 45.80 -1.43
CA THR A 262 -7.80 45.73 -2.26
C THR A 262 -7.49 45.84 -3.75
N GLY A 263 -6.22 45.73 -4.13
CA GLY A 263 -5.70 45.79 -5.50
C GLY A 263 -4.38 45.04 -5.61
N PHE A 264 -3.97 44.68 -6.83
CA PHE A 264 -2.82 43.80 -7.05
C PHE A 264 -1.51 44.47 -6.64
N GLU A 265 -0.88 43.93 -5.60
CA GLU A 265 0.40 44.40 -5.08
C GLU A 265 1.48 43.34 -5.31
N ALA A 266 2.69 43.78 -5.67
CA ALA A 266 3.81 42.87 -5.85
C ALA A 266 4.31 42.38 -4.50
N ASN A 267 4.32 41.07 -4.31
CA ASN A 267 4.80 40.43 -3.10
C ASN A 267 5.78 39.30 -3.43
N LYS A 268 6.78 39.11 -2.58
CA LYS A 268 7.79 38.06 -2.73
C LYS A 268 7.41 36.84 -1.91
N THR A 269 7.70 35.68 -2.45
CA THR A 269 7.56 34.40 -1.75
C THR A 269 8.77 34.15 -0.83
N PRO A 270 8.68 33.19 0.12
CA PRO A 270 9.85 32.76 0.89
C PRO A 270 10.83 31.88 0.09
N LEU A 271 10.50 31.49 -1.15
CA LEU A 271 11.31 30.56 -1.95
C LEU A 271 12.50 31.27 -2.61
N LYS A 272 13.69 30.68 -2.45
CA LYS A 272 14.89 30.97 -3.25
C LYS A 272 15.46 29.66 -3.73
N LEU A 273 15.48 29.45 -5.05
CA LEU A 273 15.88 28.19 -5.65
C LEU A 273 16.84 28.44 -6.82
N SER A 274 17.82 27.56 -6.95
CA SER A 274 18.75 27.56 -8.08
C SER A 274 18.13 26.75 -9.21
N LEU A 275 17.83 27.41 -10.32
CA LEU A 275 17.12 26.81 -11.46
C LEU A 275 18.09 26.66 -12.63
N SER A 276 18.09 25.49 -13.25
CA SER A 276 18.82 25.22 -14.49
C SER A 276 18.18 25.92 -15.69
N PRO A 277 18.87 26.05 -16.85
CA PRO A 277 18.20 26.44 -18.08
C PRO A 277 17.12 25.41 -18.46
N GLY A 278 15.90 25.87 -18.74
CA GLY A 278 14.78 24.99 -19.05
C GLY A 278 13.43 25.58 -18.67
N GLN A 279 12.38 24.78 -18.88
CA GLN A 279 11.03 25.07 -18.39
C GLN A 279 10.91 24.61 -16.95
N HIS A 280 10.23 25.41 -16.13
CA HIS A 280 9.98 25.14 -14.72
C HIS A 280 8.51 25.39 -14.42
N THR A 281 7.97 24.65 -13.45
CA THR A 281 6.58 24.75 -13.03
C THR A 281 6.50 25.35 -11.64
N VAL A 282 5.76 26.45 -11.53
CA VAL A 282 5.38 27.07 -10.25
C VAL A 282 3.96 26.64 -9.92
N SER A 283 3.82 25.84 -8.87
CA SER A 283 2.52 25.37 -8.37
C SER A 283 2.07 26.22 -7.19
N VAL A 284 0.93 26.89 -7.31
CA VAL A 284 0.32 27.69 -6.24
C VAL A 284 -0.92 26.97 -5.74
N PHE A 285 -0.94 26.60 -4.46
CA PHE A 285 -2.00 25.81 -3.86
C PHE A 285 -2.88 26.68 -2.97
N LEU A 286 -4.14 26.26 -2.87
CA LEU A 286 -5.13 26.84 -1.98
C LEU A 286 -4.65 26.80 -0.54
N ARG A 287 -4.73 27.96 0.14
CA ARG A 287 -4.70 28.03 1.60
C ARG A 287 -5.97 28.66 2.14
N GLU A 288 -6.36 29.83 1.65
CA GLU A 288 -7.67 30.41 1.94
C GLU A 288 -8.38 30.87 0.66
N ASP A 289 -9.71 30.90 0.70
CA ASP A 289 -10.55 31.47 -0.34
C ASP A 289 -10.51 33.01 -0.34
N GLY A 290 -10.90 33.63 -1.46
CA GLY A 290 -10.91 35.09 -1.61
C GLY A 290 -9.59 35.75 -2.01
N ALA A 291 -8.44 35.08 -1.83
CA ALA A 291 -7.15 35.58 -2.31
C ALA A 291 -7.05 35.46 -3.83
N GLN A 292 -6.42 36.45 -4.48
CA GLN A 292 -6.23 36.48 -5.94
C GLN A 292 -4.76 36.56 -6.33
N LEU A 293 -4.40 35.94 -7.46
CA LEU A 293 -3.07 35.99 -8.08
C LEU A 293 -3.23 36.38 -9.56
N ASP A 294 -2.58 37.46 -9.95
CA ASP A 294 -2.56 37.99 -11.33
C ASP A 294 -1.42 37.34 -12.12
N LYS A 295 -0.18 37.50 -11.66
CA LYS A 295 1.00 36.94 -12.35
C LYS A 295 2.13 36.59 -11.41
N ILE A 296 3.09 35.84 -11.94
CA ILE A 296 4.36 35.52 -11.28
C ILE A 296 5.57 36.03 -12.08
N GLU A 297 6.65 36.34 -11.37
CA GLU A 297 7.94 36.74 -11.93
C GLU A 297 9.10 36.10 -11.17
N LEU A 298 10.05 35.48 -11.89
CA LEU A 298 11.34 35.05 -11.38
C LEU A 298 12.37 36.17 -11.52
N ARG A 299 12.90 36.68 -10.40
CA ARG A 299 13.93 37.72 -10.37
C ARG A 299 15.29 37.14 -10.00
N LEU A 300 16.31 37.46 -10.78
CA LEU A 300 17.69 37.08 -10.49
C LEU A 300 18.17 37.73 -9.18
N THR A 301 18.83 36.94 -8.32
CA THR A 301 19.41 37.45 -7.07
C THR A 301 20.92 37.29 -6.96
N GLY A 302 21.55 36.57 -7.89
CA GLY A 302 22.99 36.44 -8.05
C GLY A 302 23.37 35.35 -9.06
N ASN A 303 24.53 35.48 -9.72
CA ASN A 303 25.06 34.45 -10.62
C ASN A 303 25.52 33.24 -9.80
N ALA A 304 25.14 32.03 -10.20
CA ALA A 304 25.79 30.81 -9.73
C ALA A 304 27.28 30.87 -10.12
N ALA A 305 28.17 30.47 -9.21
CA ALA A 305 29.62 30.46 -9.48
C ALA A 305 29.91 29.63 -10.75
N ASN A 306 30.52 30.29 -11.74
CA ASN A 306 30.86 29.71 -13.03
C ASN A 306 31.84 28.53 -12.86
N THR A 307 31.37 27.32 -13.12
CA THR A 307 32.25 26.22 -13.57
C THR A 307 31.77 25.83 -14.96
N PRO A 308 32.59 25.95 -16.04
CA PRO A 308 32.10 25.74 -17.40
C PRO A 308 31.68 24.29 -17.62
N ALA A 309 30.56 24.11 -18.32
CA ALA A 309 30.10 22.81 -18.79
C ALA A 309 31.16 22.15 -19.71
N PRO A 310 31.51 20.87 -19.52
CA PRO A 310 32.44 20.20 -20.41
C PRO A 310 31.78 19.97 -21.78
N THR A 311 32.48 20.37 -22.84
CA THR A 311 32.11 20.12 -24.22
C THR A 311 32.14 18.62 -24.50
N LEU A 312 31.01 18.07 -24.96
CA LEU A 312 30.89 16.67 -25.36
C LEU A 312 31.88 16.36 -26.49
N THR A 313 32.90 15.56 -26.18
CA THR A 313 33.74 14.91 -27.17
C THR A 313 33.32 13.43 -27.20
N PRO A 314 32.80 12.90 -28.33
CA PRO A 314 32.46 11.49 -28.41
C PRO A 314 33.75 10.66 -28.30
N THR A 315 33.86 9.86 -27.24
CA THR A 315 34.95 8.91 -27.03
C THR A 315 34.47 7.52 -27.49
N PRO A 316 35.29 6.76 -28.24
CA PRO A 316 34.81 5.59 -28.99
C PRO A 316 34.48 4.39 -28.10
N THR A 317 33.48 3.64 -28.53
CA THR A 317 33.02 2.35 -27.97
C THR A 317 34.19 1.37 -27.83
N ALA A 318 34.56 1.04 -26.58
CA ALA A 318 35.52 -0.01 -26.29
C ALA A 318 34.88 -1.38 -26.48
N THR A 319 35.57 -2.26 -27.20
CA THR A 319 35.21 -3.67 -27.40
C THR A 319 35.71 -4.48 -26.21
N TRP A 320 34.79 -5.12 -25.49
CA TRP A 320 35.08 -5.89 -24.28
C TRP A 320 35.66 -7.28 -24.61
N THR A 321 36.70 -7.68 -23.87
CA THR A 321 37.15 -9.08 -23.77
C THR A 321 36.79 -9.61 -22.38
N PRO A 322 36.07 -10.73 -22.25
CA PRO A 322 35.65 -11.25 -20.95
C PRO A 322 36.84 -11.83 -20.17
N ALA A 323 37.02 -11.37 -18.93
CA ALA A 323 37.85 -12.03 -17.92
C ALA A 323 37.01 -13.01 -17.09
N PRO A 324 37.60 -14.07 -16.51
CA PRO A 324 36.84 -15.10 -15.78
C PRO A 324 36.19 -14.55 -14.51
N ILE A 325 34.91 -14.88 -14.32
CA ILE A 325 34.09 -14.57 -13.15
C ILE A 325 34.57 -15.41 -11.95
N PRO A 326 34.86 -14.82 -10.77
CA PRO A 326 35.12 -15.58 -9.56
C PRO A 326 33.86 -16.33 -9.13
N THR A 327 34.01 -17.62 -8.84
CA THR A 327 32.93 -18.55 -8.51
C THR A 327 32.31 -18.22 -7.15
N ASN A 328 30.98 -18.23 -7.05
CA ASN A 328 30.22 -18.06 -5.82
C ASN A 328 30.65 -19.07 -4.75
N THR A 329 31.36 -18.59 -3.72
CA THR A 329 31.57 -19.35 -2.48
C THR A 329 30.23 -19.43 -1.73
N PRO A 330 29.78 -20.61 -1.27
CA PRO A 330 28.59 -20.72 -0.45
C PRO A 330 28.76 -19.92 0.85
N VAL A 331 27.78 -19.07 1.16
CA VAL A 331 27.67 -18.39 2.45
C VAL A 331 27.37 -19.45 3.52
N PRO A 332 28.06 -19.48 4.67
CA PRO A 332 27.78 -20.45 5.73
C PRO A 332 26.33 -20.33 6.20
N ALA A 333 25.67 -21.47 6.45
CA ALA A 333 24.40 -21.52 7.15
C ALA A 333 24.52 -20.77 8.49
N GLN A 334 23.54 -19.93 8.83
CA GLN A 334 23.50 -19.27 10.14
C GLN A 334 23.62 -20.34 11.23
N GLY A 335 24.67 -20.25 12.03
CA GLY A 335 24.79 -21.05 13.23
C GLY A 335 23.61 -20.76 14.16
N SER A 336 23.23 -21.75 14.97
CA SER A 336 22.27 -21.60 16.07
C SER A 336 22.49 -20.27 16.78
N THR A 337 21.54 -19.34 16.67
CA THR A 337 21.53 -18.14 17.50
C THR A 337 21.37 -18.59 18.96
N THR A 338 21.92 -17.81 19.90
CA THR A 338 21.93 -18.15 21.34
C THR A 338 20.94 -17.33 22.15
N GLY A 339 19.97 -16.67 21.49
CA GLY A 339 18.93 -15.87 22.12
C GLY A 339 18.02 -15.15 21.12
N PRO A 340 16.91 -14.56 21.60
CA PRO A 340 15.92 -13.87 20.76
C PRO A 340 16.47 -12.65 20.01
N LEU A 341 15.74 -12.23 18.98
CA LEU A 341 15.97 -10.96 18.31
C LEU A 341 15.71 -9.77 19.25
N TYR A 342 16.44 -8.67 19.03
CA TYR A 342 16.18 -7.38 19.69
C TYR A 342 16.33 -6.22 18.69
N VAL A 343 15.68 -5.08 18.93
CA VAL A 343 15.77 -3.91 18.03
C VAL A 343 17.22 -3.43 17.98
N ASP A 344 17.80 -3.34 16.78
CA ASP A 344 19.20 -2.97 16.66
C ASP A 344 19.44 -1.53 17.13
N ALA A 345 20.47 -1.35 17.97
CA ALA A 345 20.76 -0.05 18.57
C ALA A 345 21.38 0.94 17.58
N THR A 346 21.99 0.45 16.50
CA THR A 346 22.66 1.28 15.50
C THR A 346 21.73 1.63 14.35
N ASN A 347 20.96 0.65 13.88
CA ASN A 347 19.94 0.82 12.87
C ASN A 347 18.59 0.24 13.33
N PRO A 348 17.78 1.03 14.06
CA PRO A 348 16.51 0.57 14.66
C PRO A 348 15.39 0.26 13.65
N ARG A 349 15.70 0.25 12.34
CA ARG A 349 14.83 -0.25 11.27
C ARG A 349 14.82 -1.77 11.20
N TYR A 350 15.81 -2.41 11.81
CA TYR A 350 16.01 -3.85 11.77
C TYR A 350 16.20 -4.41 13.18
N PHE A 351 16.08 -5.73 13.28
CA PHE A 351 16.50 -6.45 14.48
C PHE A 351 17.97 -6.84 14.38
N SER A 352 18.56 -7.18 15.52
CA SER A 352 19.82 -7.89 15.64
C SER A 352 19.61 -9.21 16.38
N ASP A 353 20.38 -10.22 16.00
CA ASP A 353 20.48 -11.47 16.76
C ASP A 353 21.29 -11.30 18.05
N ALA A 354 21.34 -12.34 18.89
CA ALA A 354 22.08 -12.32 20.15
C ALA A 354 23.60 -12.04 20.01
N ASN A 355 24.17 -12.10 18.80
CA ASN A 355 25.57 -11.78 18.53
C ASN A 355 25.75 -10.32 18.04
N GLY A 356 24.67 -9.55 17.90
CA GLY A 356 24.67 -8.20 17.36
C GLY A 356 24.71 -8.13 15.84
N GLN A 357 24.41 -9.23 15.15
CA GLN A 357 24.30 -9.24 13.70
C GLN A 357 22.90 -8.81 13.28
N ILE A 358 22.81 -7.82 12.39
CA ILE A 358 21.52 -7.40 11.84
C ILE A 358 20.81 -8.54 11.11
N VAL A 359 19.51 -8.64 11.37
CA VAL A 359 18.56 -9.55 10.77
C VAL A 359 17.47 -8.75 10.04
N TYR A 360 17.48 -8.87 8.72
CA TYR A 360 16.38 -8.46 7.85
C TYR A 360 15.37 -9.61 7.73
N LEU A 361 14.09 -9.32 7.96
CA LEU A 361 13.02 -10.33 7.93
C LEU A 361 12.24 -10.24 6.62
N THR A 362 12.07 -11.38 5.94
CA THR A 362 11.23 -11.47 4.75
C THR A 362 10.76 -12.91 4.50
N GLY A 363 9.52 -13.05 4.00
CA GLY A 363 9.01 -14.32 3.52
C GLY A 363 7.50 -14.37 3.32
N SER A 364 7.03 -15.45 2.68
CA SER A 364 5.61 -15.71 2.43
C SER A 364 4.90 -16.31 3.65
N HIS A 365 3.66 -15.91 3.93
CA HIS A 365 2.77 -16.57 4.90
C HIS A 365 1.41 -16.95 4.30
N THR A 366 0.74 -17.92 4.92
CA THR A 366 -0.57 -18.42 4.47
C THR A 366 -1.42 -18.85 5.67
N TRP A 367 -2.75 -18.73 5.57
CA TRP A 367 -3.71 -18.83 6.68
C TRP A 367 -3.75 -20.18 7.41
N SER A 368 -3.38 -21.26 6.74
CA SER A 368 -3.48 -22.63 7.29
C SER A 368 -2.18 -23.11 7.96
N ASN A 369 -1.18 -22.23 8.07
CA ASN A 369 0.17 -22.59 8.51
C ASN A 369 0.32 -22.81 10.02
N PHE A 370 -0.75 -22.71 10.81
CA PHE A 370 -0.84 -23.24 12.17
C PHE A 370 -2.05 -24.16 12.34
N GLN A 371 -3.24 -23.59 12.17
CA GLN A 371 -4.50 -24.32 12.19
C GLN A 371 -4.88 -24.74 10.77
N ASP A 372 -5.27 -25.99 10.62
CA ASP A 372 -5.88 -26.51 9.41
C ASP A 372 -7.27 -25.87 9.25
N ASN A 373 -7.65 -25.54 8.02
CA ASN A 373 -8.98 -25.01 7.70
C ASN A 373 -9.53 -25.60 6.40
N GLY A 374 -10.86 -25.56 6.23
CA GLY A 374 -11.51 -26.07 5.01
C GLY A 374 -12.92 -26.61 5.20
N GLY A 375 -13.53 -27.05 4.09
CA GLY A 375 -14.94 -27.49 4.00
C GLY A 375 -15.28 -28.86 4.63
N ALA A 376 -14.49 -29.36 5.59
CA ALA A 376 -14.67 -30.67 6.22
C ALA A 376 -14.30 -30.66 7.71
N ASN A 377 -14.81 -31.62 8.49
CA ASN A 377 -14.47 -31.80 9.90
C ASN A 377 -13.97 -33.24 10.17
N PRO A 378 -12.69 -33.45 10.52
CA PRO A 378 -11.65 -32.42 10.62
C PRO A 378 -11.32 -31.81 9.24
N PRO A 379 -10.84 -30.56 9.20
CA PRO A 379 -10.40 -29.93 7.96
C PRO A 379 -9.19 -30.66 7.36
N PRO A 380 -8.94 -30.50 6.04
CA PRO A 380 -7.75 -31.06 5.40
C PRO A 380 -6.46 -30.61 6.09
N ALA A 381 -5.56 -31.56 6.35
CA ALA A 381 -4.30 -31.24 7.01
C ALA A 381 -3.39 -30.40 6.11
N PHE A 382 -2.91 -29.27 6.61
CA PHE A 382 -1.93 -28.45 5.90
C PHE A 382 -0.56 -29.13 5.90
N ASN A 383 0.06 -29.23 4.73
CA ASN A 383 1.39 -29.83 4.59
C ASN A 383 2.49 -28.84 4.99
N TYR A 384 2.64 -28.65 6.30
CA TYR A 384 3.54 -27.67 6.89
C TYR A 384 5.03 -27.88 6.52
N THR A 385 5.48 -29.14 6.46
CA THR A 385 6.86 -29.46 6.06
C THR A 385 7.14 -29.02 4.62
N ALA A 386 6.22 -29.31 3.67
CA ALA A 386 6.37 -28.87 2.29
C ALA A 386 6.36 -27.34 2.15
N TYR A 387 5.56 -26.66 2.98
CA TYR A 387 5.56 -25.20 3.06
C TYR A 387 6.91 -24.64 3.55
N LEU A 388 7.50 -25.21 4.61
CA LEU A 388 8.83 -24.78 5.07
C LEU A 388 9.94 -25.08 4.06
N ASP A 389 9.87 -26.23 3.38
CA ASP A 389 10.81 -26.56 2.31
C ASP A 389 10.68 -25.57 1.13
N PHE A 390 9.46 -25.13 0.83
CA PHE A 390 9.17 -24.08 -0.14
C PHE A 390 9.81 -22.73 0.24
N LEU A 391 9.69 -22.32 1.51
CA LEU A 391 10.30 -21.09 2.04
C LEU A 391 11.83 -21.14 1.97
N GLN A 392 12.41 -22.26 2.44
CA GLN A 392 13.86 -22.45 2.45
C GLN A 392 14.44 -22.45 1.03
N ALA A 393 13.77 -23.11 0.08
CA ALA A 393 14.18 -23.13 -1.32
C ALA A 393 14.20 -21.74 -1.98
N ARG A 394 13.50 -20.76 -1.39
CA ARG A 394 13.41 -19.37 -1.85
C ARG A 394 14.18 -18.39 -0.97
N ASN A 395 14.99 -18.89 -0.04
CA ASN A 395 15.75 -18.07 0.91
C ASN A 395 14.85 -17.09 1.70
N HIS A 396 13.66 -17.55 2.12
CA HIS A 396 12.83 -16.83 3.08
C HIS A 396 13.28 -17.20 4.50
N ASN A 397 13.22 -16.23 5.43
CA ASN A 397 13.66 -16.43 6.81
C ASN A 397 12.62 -16.01 7.84
N PHE A 398 11.41 -15.64 7.42
CA PHE A 398 10.36 -15.20 8.33
C PHE A 398 8.97 -15.52 7.78
N PHE A 399 8.02 -15.84 8.66
CA PHE A 399 6.59 -15.85 8.33
C PHE A 399 5.72 -15.57 9.56
N ARG A 400 4.48 -15.14 9.30
CA ARG A 400 3.40 -15.03 10.28
C ARG A 400 2.68 -16.36 10.46
N LEU A 401 2.55 -16.83 11.69
CA LEU A 401 1.88 -18.07 12.10
C LEU A 401 0.44 -17.74 12.50
N TRP A 402 -0.53 -18.14 11.68
CA TRP A 402 -1.92 -17.67 11.73
C TRP A 402 -2.78 -18.32 12.82
N THR A 403 -3.47 -17.51 13.61
CA THR A 403 -4.45 -17.99 14.59
C THR A 403 -5.88 -17.64 14.17
N TRP A 404 -6.78 -18.59 14.38
CA TRP A 404 -8.22 -18.50 14.22
C TRP A 404 -8.88 -18.90 15.54
N GLU A 405 -9.70 -18.02 16.08
CA GLU A 405 -10.28 -18.21 17.40
C GLU A 405 -11.60 -18.98 17.36
N GLN A 406 -12.32 -18.94 16.23
CA GLN A 406 -13.54 -19.70 16.00
C GLN A 406 -13.26 -21.13 15.54
N SER A 407 -14.14 -22.07 15.88
CA SER A 407 -14.06 -23.46 15.40
C SER A 407 -14.67 -23.70 14.02
N ARG A 408 -15.56 -22.80 13.59
CA ARG A 408 -16.35 -22.93 12.36
C ARG A 408 -16.78 -21.55 11.88
N TRP A 409 -17.01 -21.46 10.56
CA TRP A 409 -17.47 -20.29 9.81
C TRP A 409 -16.44 -19.17 9.64
N SER A 410 -16.49 -18.50 8.50
CA SER A 410 -15.75 -17.28 8.22
C SER A 410 -16.66 -16.31 7.46
N VAL A 411 -16.47 -15.01 7.66
CA VAL A 411 -17.14 -13.97 6.87
C VAL A 411 -16.78 -14.03 5.40
N GLU A 412 -15.68 -14.69 5.04
CA GLU A 412 -15.09 -14.74 3.71
C GLU A 412 -15.67 -15.83 2.79
N THR A 413 -16.37 -16.82 3.35
CA THR A 413 -16.94 -17.92 2.57
C THR A 413 -18.39 -18.21 2.93
N SER A 414 -19.20 -18.51 1.92
CA SER A 414 -20.58 -18.95 2.11
C SER A 414 -20.69 -20.42 2.52
N ASP A 415 -19.58 -21.16 2.48
CA ASP A 415 -19.52 -22.56 2.90
C ASP A 415 -19.84 -22.68 4.40
N ASP A 416 -21.03 -23.18 4.70
CA ASP A 416 -21.46 -23.44 6.08
C ASP A 416 -20.64 -24.58 6.71
N GLN A 417 -19.98 -25.44 5.93
CA GLN A 417 -19.12 -26.52 6.41
C GLN A 417 -17.66 -26.10 6.56
N TYR A 418 -17.36 -24.82 6.75
CA TYR A 418 -15.99 -24.35 6.90
C TYR A 418 -15.49 -24.46 8.36
N TRP A 419 -14.47 -25.28 8.61
CA TRP A 419 -13.97 -25.60 9.95
C TRP A 419 -12.53 -25.16 10.16
N PHE A 420 -12.16 -24.94 11.43
CA PHE A 420 -10.80 -24.64 11.87
C PHE A 420 -10.37 -25.61 12.97
N SER A 421 -9.14 -26.12 12.89
CA SER A 421 -8.62 -27.08 13.86
C SER A 421 -7.09 -27.05 13.95
N PRO A 422 -6.48 -27.24 15.13
CA PRO A 422 -7.12 -27.47 16.43
C PRO A 422 -7.53 -26.16 17.13
N ALA A 423 -8.47 -26.23 18.08
CA ALA A 423 -8.90 -25.08 18.90
C ALA A 423 -8.12 -25.01 20.23
N PRO A 424 -7.93 -23.83 20.85
CA PRO A 424 -7.10 -23.70 22.06
C PRO A 424 -7.74 -24.26 23.34
N PHE A 425 -9.07 -24.36 23.41
CA PHE A 425 -9.80 -24.83 24.60
C PHE A 425 -10.40 -26.22 24.41
N LYS A 426 -10.43 -27.01 25.48
CA LYS A 426 -11.06 -28.33 25.48
C LYS A 426 -12.57 -28.22 25.33
N ARG A 427 -13.15 -29.22 24.67
CA ARG A 427 -14.60 -29.43 24.59
C ARG A 427 -15.01 -30.54 25.55
N THR A 428 -15.40 -30.18 26.76
CA THR A 428 -15.77 -31.14 27.81
C THR A 428 -17.27 -31.41 27.86
N GLY A 429 -18.10 -30.50 27.34
CA GLY A 429 -19.51 -30.43 27.72
C GLY A 429 -19.68 -30.13 29.22
N PRO A 430 -20.90 -30.23 29.79
CA PRO A 430 -22.12 -30.70 29.15
C PRO A 430 -22.70 -29.72 28.11
N GLY A 431 -23.64 -30.22 27.31
CA GLY A 431 -24.34 -29.44 26.29
C GLY A 431 -23.60 -29.39 24.95
N VAL A 432 -24.30 -28.85 23.96
CA VAL A 432 -23.86 -28.76 22.56
C VAL A 432 -23.69 -27.28 22.21
N ALA A 433 -22.55 -26.93 21.62
CA ALA A 433 -22.25 -25.61 21.07
C ALA A 433 -22.97 -25.41 19.73
N LEU A 434 -22.97 -24.18 19.20
CA LEU A 434 -23.68 -23.84 17.97
C LEU A 434 -23.17 -24.60 16.73
N ASP A 435 -21.92 -25.05 16.75
CA ASP A 435 -21.31 -25.85 15.70
C ASP A 435 -21.70 -27.35 15.75
N GLY A 436 -22.46 -27.77 16.76
CA GLY A 436 -22.92 -29.15 16.92
C GLY A 436 -21.97 -30.05 17.73
N LEU A 437 -20.82 -29.54 18.19
CA LEU A 437 -19.87 -30.26 19.04
C LEU A 437 -20.10 -29.95 20.53
N PRO A 438 -19.49 -30.69 21.48
CA PRO A 438 -19.61 -30.34 22.89
C PRO A 438 -19.12 -28.92 23.18
N LYS A 439 -19.75 -28.26 24.16
CA LYS A 439 -19.34 -26.94 24.62
C LYS A 439 -17.92 -26.92 25.16
N PHE A 440 -17.25 -25.77 24.99
CA PHE A 440 -15.92 -25.50 25.49
C PHE A 440 -15.90 -25.32 27.02
N ASP A 441 -14.82 -25.76 27.66
CA ASP A 441 -14.41 -25.32 28.99
C ASP A 441 -13.22 -24.36 28.85
N LEU A 442 -13.51 -23.07 28.99
CA LEU A 442 -12.55 -21.97 28.87
C LEU A 442 -11.55 -21.92 30.04
N THR A 443 -11.62 -22.86 30.99
CA THR A 443 -10.61 -23.04 32.04
C THR A 443 -9.63 -24.18 31.74
N GLN A 444 -9.85 -24.94 30.66
CA GLN A 444 -9.01 -26.07 30.28
C GLN A 444 -8.50 -25.94 28.85
N PHE A 445 -7.17 -25.88 28.70
CA PHE A 445 -6.50 -25.85 27.40
C PHE A 445 -6.43 -27.22 26.74
N GLU A 446 -6.61 -27.25 25.43
CA GLU A 446 -6.36 -28.44 24.60
C GLU A 446 -4.86 -28.56 24.32
N GLN A 447 -4.20 -29.49 25.00
CA GLN A 447 -2.74 -29.61 24.99
C GLN A 447 -2.20 -29.90 23.58
N ALA A 448 -2.96 -30.63 22.74
CA ALA A 448 -2.54 -30.94 21.37
C ALA A 448 -2.33 -29.68 20.50
N THR A 449 -3.05 -28.59 20.77
CA THR A 449 -2.89 -27.30 20.08
C THR A 449 -1.52 -26.68 20.36
N PHE A 450 -1.09 -26.72 21.62
CA PHE A 450 0.20 -26.18 22.07
C PHE A 450 1.37 -27.09 21.67
N ASP A 451 1.18 -28.41 21.71
CA ASP A 451 2.16 -29.37 21.20
C ASP A 451 2.41 -29.14 19.69
N ARG A 452 1.34 -28.91 18.92
CA ARG A 452 1.45 -28.54 17.49
C ARG A 452 2.20 -27.21 17.31
N MET A 453 1.86 -26.18 18.08
CA MET A 453 2.54 -24.87 18.01
C MET A 453 4.04 -25.03 18.23
N ARG A 454 4.43 -25.70 19.32
CA ARG A 454 5.84 -25.96 19.63
C ARG A 454 6.54 -26.74 18.51
N ALA A 455 5.91 -27.80 17.99
CA ALA A 455 6.47 -28.60 16.92
C ALA A 455 6.72 -27.77 15.64
N ARG A 456 5.75 -26.93 15.25
CA ARG A 456 5.87 -26.07 14.05
C ARG A 456 6.97 -25.01 14.22
N VAL A 457 7.09 -24.39 15.39
CA VAL A 457 8.14 -23.40 15.69
C VAL A 457 9.52 -24.06 15.71
N LEU A 458 9.67 -25.25 16.32
CA LEU A 458 10.92 -26.01 16.33
C LEU A 458 11.36 -26.42 14.91
N GLU A 459 10.42 -26.83 14.07
CA GLU A 459 10.70 -27.22 12.69
C GLU A 459 11.16 -26.04 11.83
N ALA A 460 10.58 -24.85 12.04
CA ALA A 460 11.04 -23.59 11.44
C ALA A 460 12.42 -23.19 11.97
N ARG A 461 12.65 -23.31 13.28
CA ARG A 461 13.93 -23.03 13.94
C ARG A 461 15.07 -23.87 13.35
N ALA A 462 14.82 -25.16 13.11
CA ALA A 462 15.80 -26.08 12.51
C ALA A 462 16.23 -25.66 11.09
N ARG A 463 15.45 -24.80 10.43
CA ARG A 463 15.72 -24.24 9.10
C ARG A 463 16.21 -22.79 9.12
N GLY A 464 16.41 -22.21 10.31
CA GLY A 464 16.82 -20.80 10.48
C GLY A 464 15.72 -19.80 10.12
N ILE A 465 14.45 -20.19 10.31
CA ILE A 465 13.28 -19.36 10.00
C ILE A 465 12.67 -18.83 11.31
N TYR A 466 12.51 -17.52 11.38
CA TYR A 466 11.82 -16.80 12.44
C TYR A 466 10.30 -16.86 12.25
N VAL A 467 9.55 -16.84 13.35
CA VAL A 467 8.10 -17.04 13.35
C VAL A 467 7.45 -15.94 14.18
N SER A 468 6.57 -15.13 13.55
CA SER A 468 5.64 -14.28 14.29
C SER A 468 4.42 -15.10 14.69
N ILE A 469 4.20 -15.28 15.99
CA ILE A 469 3.04 -15.99 16.53
C ILE A 469 1.91 -14.99 16.74
N MET A 470 0.91 -15.03 15.85
CA MET A 470 -0.31 -14.25 15.98
C MET A 470 -1.12 -14.80 17.16
N LEU A 471 -1.38 -13.98 18.18
CA LEU A 471 -2.10 -14.40 19.38
C LEU A 471 -3.61 -14.35 19.19
N PHE A 472 -4.12 -13.32 18.51
CA PHE A 472 -5.54 -13.07 18.30
C PHE A 472 -5.83 -12.61 16.86
N ASN A 473 -7.09 -12.69 16.43
CA ASN A 473 -7.47 -12.35 15.06
C ASN A 473 -8.84 -11.66 15.02
N GLY A 474 -8.88 -10.41 14.58
CA GLY A 474 -10.11 -9.65 14.44
C GLY A 474 -11.08 -10.27 13.41
N TRP A 475 -10.60 -11.09 12.47
CA TRP A 475 -11.49 -11.82 11.55
C TRP A 475 -12.27 -12.96 12.23
N SER A 476 -11.93 -13.30 13.48
CA SER A 476 -12.61 -14.34 14.26
C SER A 476 -13.78 -13.83 15.10
N ILE A 477 -13.88 -12.51 15.32
CA ILE A 477 -14.82 -11.91 16.27
C ILE A 477 -15.95 -11.12 15.61
N ASN A 478 -15.72 -10.56 14.41
CA ASN A 478 -16.73 -9.77 13.72
C ASN A 478 -17.73 -10.64 12.95
N SER A 479 -19.03 -10.40 13.11
CA SER A 479 -20.08 -11.03 12.30
C SER A 479 -20.10 -10.55 10.84
N SER A 480 -19.46 -9.41 10.57
CA SER A 480 -19.21 -8.85 9.23
C SER A 480 -17.90 -8.06 9.23
N LYS A 481 -17.09 -8.17 8.17
CA LYS A 481 -15.80 -7.50 8.07
C LYS A 481 -15.41 -7.25 6.63
N GLY A 482 -14.86 -6.09 6.31
CA GLY A 482 -14.52 -5.74 4.91
C GLY A 482 -15.72 -5.60 3.98
N GLY A 483 -16.95 -5.51 4.49
CA GLY A 483 -18.16 -5.70 3.69
C GLY A 483 -18.48 -7.16 3.37
N LEU A 484 -17.63 -8.10 3.82
CA LEU A 484 -17.87 -9.54 3.79
C LEU A 484 -18.71 -9.92 5.01
N ALA A 485 -19.73 -10.74 4.77
CA ALA A 485 -20.66 -11.20 5.80
C ALA A 485 -21.26 -12.56 5.41
N ALA A 486 -20.50 -13.40 4.70
CA ALA A 486 -21.02 -14.63 4.11
C ALA A 486 -21.48 -15.63 5.20
N GLN A 487 -20.70 -15.77 6.26
CA GLN A 487 -21.08 -16.44 7.51
C GLN A 487 -20.52 -15.69 8.72
N SER A 488 -21.13 -15.83 9.89
CA SER A 488 -20.61 -15.20 11.11
C SER A 488 -19.64 -16.13 11.86
N PRO A 489 -18.34 -15.81 11.97
CA PRO A 489 -17.36 -16.56 12.75
C PRO A 489 -17.69 -16.53 14.25
N TRP A 490 -18.38 -15.48 14.72
CA TRP A 490 -18.83 -15.35 16.10
C TRP A 490 -19.70 -16.53 16.58
N ARG A 491 -20.45 -17.16 15.66
CA ARG A 491 -21.23 -18.38 15.94
C ARG A 491 -20.35 -19.54 16.41
N GLY A 492 -19.13 -19.65 15.90
CA GLY A 492 -18.17 -20.70 16.23
C GLY A 492 -17.19 -20.32 17.35
N HIS A 493 -17.28 -19.09 17.86
CA HIS A 493 -16.29 -18.56 18.79
C HIS A 493 -16.45 -19.16 20.22
N PRO A 494 -15.38 -19.59 20.91
CA PRO A 494 -15.47 -20.15 22.26
C PRO A 494 -16.09 -19.19 23.30
N PHE A 495 -15.89 -17.88 23.13
CA PHE A 495 -16.42 -16.87 24.05
C PHE A 495 -17.86 -16.43 23.75
N ASN A 496 -18.48 -17.00 22.73
CA ASN A 496 -19.93 -16.88 22.56
C ASN A 496 -20.64 -17.60 23.73
N ALA A 497 -21.64 -16.95 24.34
CA ALA A 497 -22.38 -17.48 25.49
C ALA A 497 -23.01 -18.85 25.24
N ALA A 498 -23.37 -19.15 23.99
CA ALA A 498 -23.92 -20.45 23.62
C ALA A 498 -22.87 -21.57 23.60
N ASN A 499 -21.58 -21.24 23.48
CA ASN A 499 -20.53 -22.21 23.15
C ASN A 499 -19.70 -22.69 24.35
N ASN A 500 -19.77 -22.04 25.51
CA ASN A 500 -18.99 -22.43 26.69
C ASN A 500 -19.87 -22.81 27.88
N ILE A 501 -19.28 -23.58 28.81
CA ILE A 501 -19.93 -24.00 30.06
C ILE A 501 -19.67 -23.01 31.22
N ASN A 502 -18.78 -22.05 31.02
CA ASN A 502 -18.28 -21.17 32.08
C ASN A 502 -19.17 -19.94 32.30
N GLY A 503 -20.23 -19.77 31.51
CA GLY A 503 -21.13 -18.61 31.58
C GLY A 503 -20.50 -17.32 31.07
N ILE A 504 -19.49 -17.40 30.21
CA ILE A 504 -18.86 -16.23 29.58
C ILE A 504 -19.69 -15.79 28.39
N ASN A 505 -19.98 -14.49 28.32
CA ASN A 505 -20.57 -13.84 27.17
C ASN A 505 -19.62 -12.74 26.67
N GLY A 506 -19.10 -12.89 25.45
CA GLY A 506 -18.26 -11.88 24.80
C GLY A 506 -18.98 -10.92 23.87
N ASP A 507 -20.31 -11.04 23.74
CA ASP A 507 -21.18 -10.07 23.05
C ASP A 507 -21.90 -9.27 24.13
N LEU A 508 -21.24 -8.21 24.62
CA LEU A 508 -21.72 -7.47 25.80
C LEU A 508 -22.87 -6.53 25.45
N ASN A 509 -22.93 -6.09 24.19
CA ASN A 509 -23.90 -5.12 23.71
C ASN A 509 -25.15 -5.80 23.06
N GLY A 510 -25.08 -7.11 22.78
CA GLY A 510 -26.17 -7.91 22.21
C GLY A 510 -26.36 -7.75 20.70
N ASP A 511 -25.33 -7.32 19.96
CA ASP A 511 -25.39 -7.06 18.52
C ASP A 511 -25.16 -8.32 17.65
N GLY A 512 -24.84 -9.45 18.27
CA GLY A 512 -24.54 -10.71 17.56
C GLY A 512 -23.12 -10.77 17.00
N SER A 513 -22.21 -9.95 17.51
CA SER A 513 -20.79 -9.90 17.18
C SER A 513 -19.93 -9.99 18.46
N GLY A 514 -18.65 -10.32 18.32
CA GLY A 514 -17.72 -10.59 19.41
C GLY A 514 -16.73 -9.49 19.73
N ASN A 515 -17.00 -8.26 19.30
CA ASN A 515 -16.02 -7.17 19.29
C ASN A 515 -15.46 -6.85 20.67
N GLU A 516 -16.29 -6.95 21.71
CA GLU A 516 -15.88 -6.71 23.10
C GLU A 516 -14.95 -7.79 23.67
N VAL A 517 -14.72 -8.89 22.94
CA VAL A 517 -13.68 -9.86 23.30
C VAL A 517 -12.29 -9.23 23.16
N HIS A 518 -12.08 -8.31 22.20
CA HIS A 518 -10.80 -7.60 22.01
C HIS A 518 -10.80 -6.20 22.63
N THR A 519 -11.51 -6.05 23.76
CA THR A 519 -11.48 -4.84 24.59
C THR A 519 -11.17 -5.19 26.06
N LEU A 520 -11.04 -4.18 26.92
CA LEU A 520 -10.87 -4.37 28.36
C LEU A 520 -12.20 -4.34 29.13
N ASP A 521 -13.34 -4.35 28.43
CA ASP A 521 -14.66 -4.12 29.04
C ASP A 521 -15.08 -5.26 29.99
N ASN A 522 -14.59 -6.47 29.76
CA ASN A 522 -14.89 -7.63 30.61
C ASN A 522 -13.61 -8.26 31.20
N PRO A 523 -13.30 -8.02 32.49
CA PRO A 523 -12.08 -8.52 33.11
C PRO A 523 -12.02 -10.06 33.18
N ASN A 524 -13.17 -10.76 33.16
CA ASN A 524 -13.18 -12.23 33.13
C ASN A 524 -12.76 -12.80 31.77
N ILE A 525 -12.98 -12.05 30.69
CA ILE A 525 -12.50 -12.37 29.34
C ILE A 525 -11.01 -12.07 29.25
N THR A 526 -10.59 -10.87 29.67
CA THR A 526 -9.17 -10.48 29.69
C THR A 526 -8.32 -11.46 30.49
N ALA A 527 -8.76 -11.90 31.68
CA ALA A 527 -8.04 -12.87 32.50
C ALA A 527 -7.85 -14.24 31.81
N ARG A 528 -8.78 -14.65 30.92
CA ARG A 528 -8.67 -15.89 30.14
C ARG A 528 -7.74 -15.74 28.96
N GLN A 529 -7.79 -14.61 28.28
CA GLN A 529 -6.83 -14.26 27.24
C GLN A 529 -5.41 -14.20 27.80
N GLU A 530 -5.20 -13.57 28.96
CA GLU A 530 -3.92 -13.60 29.67
C GLU A 530 -3.48 -15.03 30.03
N ALA A 531 -4.40 -15.90 30.45
CA ALA A 531 -4.07 -17.30 30.71
C ALA A 531 -3.65 -18.04 29.43
N TYR A 532 -4.30 -17.75 28.30
CA TYR A 532 -3.95 -18.28 26.98
C TYR A 532 -2.56 -17.79 26.56
N VAL A 533 -2.30 -16.48 26.66
CA VAL A 533 -1.00 -15.88 26.35
C VAL A 533 0.11 -16.46 27.24
N ARG A 534 -0.12 -16.65 28.54
CA ARG A 534 0.84 -17.36 29.42
C ARG A 534 1.13 -18.76 28.92
N LYS A 535 0.10 -19.51 28.53
CA LYS A 535 0.25 -20.87 28.03
C LYS A 535 1.03 -20.90 26.71
N VAL A 536 0.82 -19.94 25.80
CA VAL A 536 1.63 -19.79 24.58
C VAL A 536 3.10 -19.51 24.96
N ILE A 537 3.37 -18.51 25.78
CA ILE A 537 4.73 -18.16 26.21
C ILE A 537 5.42 -19.34 26.91
N ASP A 538 4.74 -20.06 27.80
CA ASP A 538 5.31 -21.25 28.45
C ASP A 538 5.59 -22.41 27.48
N THR A 539 4.97 -22.38 26.30
CA THR A 539 5.10 -23.41 25.26
C THR A 539 6.26 -23.12 24.30
N VAL A 540 6.58 -21.86 24.03
CA VAL A 540 7.54 -21.47 22.97
C VAL A 540 8.56 -20.41 23.38
N GLY A 541 8.39 -19.76 24.53
CA GLY A 541 9.24 -18.66 25.00
C GLY A 541 10.65 -19.07 25.46
N ASP A 542 11.05 -20.32 25.27
CA ASP A 542 12.45 -20.78 25.34
C ASP A 542 13.16 -20.80 23.97
N LEU A 543 12.43 -20.53 22.87
CA LEU A 543 12.90 -20.64 21.50
C LEU A 543 13.25 -19.26 20.92
N ASP A 544 14.51 -19.09 20.53
CA ASP A 544 15.08 -17.84 19.99
C ASP A 544 14.44 -17.31 18.69
N ASN A 545 13.75 -18.16 17.92
CA ASN A 545 13.20 -17.81 16.63
C ASN A 545 11.76 -17.26 16.69
N VAL A 546 11.31 -16.83 17.88
CA VAL A 546 9.94 -16.36 18.12
C VAL A 546 9.86 -14.83 18.13
N LEU A 547 8.81 -14.30 17.51
CA LEU A 547 8.25 -12.97 17.75
C LEU A 547 6.77 -13.17 18.12
N TYR A 548 6.21 -12.28 18.93
CA TYR A 548 4.76 -12.27 19.20
C TYR A 548 4.08 -11.17 18.41
N GLU A 549 2.89 -11.45 17.91
CA GLU A 549 2.00 -10.49 17.27
C GLU A 549 0.68 -10.49 18.04
N ILE A 550 0.28 -9.32 18.55
CA ILE A 550 -0.90 -9.26 19.43
C ILE A 550 -2.16 -9.65 18.68
N SER A 551 -2.52 -8.92 17.63
CA SER A 551 -3.74 -9.23 16.90
C SER A 551 -3.69 -8.75 15.47
N ASN A 552 -4.02 -9.66 14.57
CA ASN A 552 -4.35 -9.28 13.20
C ASN A 552 -5.66 -8.49 13.17
N GLU A 553 -5.63 -7.26 12.68
CA GLU A 553 -6.83 -6.51 12.28
C GLU A 553 -7.97 -6.49 13.32
N SER A 554 -7.68 -6.28 14.60
CA SER A 554 -8.75 -5.99 15.56
C SER A 554 -9.37 -4.63 15.30
N ASP A 555 -10.60 -4.42 15.76
CA ASP A 555 -11.36 -3.18 15.51
C ASP A 555 -10.85 -1.96 16.28
N GLY A 556 -11.32 -0.76 15.88
CA GLY A 556 -10.90 0.55 16.39
C GLY A 556 -10.85 0.71 17.91
N ASN A 557 -11.74 0.02 18.64
CA ASN A 557 -11.79 0.07 20.11
C ASN A 557 -10.79 -0.87 20.81
N SER A 558 -9.98 -1.62 20.05
CA SER A 558 -9.06 -2.62 20.60
C SER A 558 -7.72 -2.06 21.08
N ALA A 559 -7.41 -0.79 20.79
CA ALA A 559 -6.07 -0.22 21.03
C ALA A 559 -5.58 -0.40 22.48
N ASP A 560 -6.40 -0.01 23.47
CA ASP A 560 -6.05 -0.13 24.89
C ASP A 560 -5.85 -1.59 25.31
N TRP A 561 -6.67 -2.50 24.77
CA TRP A 561 -6.53 -3.93 25.00
C TRP A 561 -5.25 -4.49 24.38
N GLN A 562 -4.89 -4.07 23.17
CA GLN A 562 -3.63 -4.49 22.54
C GLN A 562 -2.43 -3.97 23.33
N TYR A 563 -2.46 -2.72 23.81
CA TYR A 563 -1.39 -2.16 24.65
C TYR A 563 -1.26 -2.89 25.99
N HIS A 564 -2.39 -3.26 26.59
CA HIS A 564 -2.43 -4.12 27.77
C HIS A 564 -1.76 -5.47 27.49
N MET A 565 -2.09 -6.12 26.38
CA MET A 565 -1.48 -7.41 26.01
C MET A 565 0.03 -7.29 25.75
N ILE A 566 0.51 -6.24 25.09
CA ILE A 566 1.96 -5.99 24.94
C ILE A 566 2.63 -5.89 26.30
N THR A 567 2.05 -5.09 27.19
CA THR A 567 2.57 -4.89 28.56
C THR A 567 2.56 -6.19 29.34
N PHE A 568 1.50 -6.98 29.22
CA PHE A 568 1.34 -8.26 29.89
C PHE A 568 2.38 -9.29 29.40
N VAL A 569 2.56 -9.44 28.08
CA VAL A 569 3.59 -10.32 27.49
C VAL A 569 4.96 -9.93 28.02
N ARG A 570 5.30 -8.63 27.96
CA ARG A 570 6.57 -8.09 28.46
C ARG A 570 6.82 -8.43 29.93
N GLN A 571 5.81 -8.22 30.78
CA GLN A 571 5.88 -8.50 32.21
C GLN A 571 6.01 -10.00 32.50
N TYR A 572 5.27 -10.84 31.78
CA TYR A 572 5.34 -12.27 31.98
C TYR A 572 6.70 -12.83 31.54
N GLU A 573 7.21 -12.43 30.38
CA GLU A 573 8.54 -12.82 29.90
C GLU A 573 9.69 -12.28 30.76
N ALA A 574 9.53 -11.13 31.43
CA ALA A 574 10.52 -10.64 32.39
C ALA A 574 10.73 -11.60 33.59
N SER A 575 9.76 -12.48 33.86
CA SER A 575 9.91 -13.57 34.84
C SER A 575 10.55 -14.84 34.27
N LYS A 576 10.91 -14.83 32.98
CA LYS A 576 11.47 -15.95 32.21
C LYS A 576 12.92 -15.66 31.80
N GLY A 577 13.54 -16.62 31.13
CA GLY A 577 14.94 -16.53 30.70
C GLY A 577 15.18 -15.80 29.37
N GLN A 578 14.12 -15.50 28.62
CA GLN A 578 14.17 -14.87 27.30
C GLN A 578 13.06 -13.83 27.18
N GLN A 579 13.31 -12.78 26.39
CA GLN A 579 12.34 -11.74 26.06
C GLN A 579 12.37 -11.56 24.54
N HIS A 580 11.22 -11.74 23.90
CA HIS A 580 11.09 -11.72 22.46
C HIS A 580 10.53 -10.38 21.97
N PRO A 581 10.72 -10.03 20.69
CA PRO A 581 10.05 -8.88 20.10
C PRO A 581 8.53 -9.06 20.10
N ILE A 582 7.83 -8.01 20.50
CA ILE A 582 6.36 -7.95 20.56
C ILE A 582 5.86 -6.97 19.51
N GLY A 583 4.91 -7.40 18.69
CA GLY A 583 4.39 -6.67 17.54
C GLY A 583 2.93 -6.30 17.66
N MET A 584 2.59 -5.18 17.03
CA MET A 584 1.21 -4.73 16.84
C MET A 584 0.96 -4.41 15.37
N THR A 585 -0.05 -5.04 14.78
CA THR A 585 -0.39 -4.90 13.36
C THR A 585 -1.63 -4.03 13.18
N ALA A 586 -1.94 -3.65 11.94
CA ALA A 586 -2.98 -2.69 11.62
C ALA A 586 -4.33 -3.01 12.29
N ILE A 587 -5.01 -1.95 12.74
CA ILE A 587 -6.36 -2.02 13.31
C ILE A 587 -7.37 -1.83 12.18
N TYR A 588 -8.30 -2.77 12.03
CA TYR A 588 -9.28 -2.77 10.97
C TYR A 588 -10.60 -3.45 11.41
N PHE A 589 -11.73 -2.76 11.43
CA PHE A 589 -11.96 -1.40 10.90
C PHE A 589 -11.69 -0.28 11.92
N GLY A 590 -11.43 0.93 11.41
CA GLY A 590 -11.49 2.16 12.21
C GLY A 590 -10.22 2.51 12.99
N GLY A 591 -9.07 1.95 12.60
CA GLY A 591 -7.76 2.26 13.16
C GLY A 591 -7.01 3.37 12.42
N SER A 592 -5.87 3.79 12.99
CA SER A 592 -4.88 4.61 12.30
C SER A 592 -3.47 4.11 12.58
N ASP A 593 -2.55 4.30 11.65
CA ASP A 593 -1.15 3.88 11.83
C ASP A 593 -0.47 4.61 13.00
N GLN A 594 -0.95 5.80 13.37
CA GLN A 594 -0.43 6.55 14.52
C GLN A 594 -0.52 5.74 15.81
N VAL A 595 -1.61 4.98 16.00
CA VAL A 595 -1.78 4.08 17.16
C VAL A 595 -0.66 3.04 17.18
N LEU A 596 -0.23 2.52 16.03
CA LEU A 596 0.87 1.56 15.97
C LEU A 596 2.20 2.22 16.40
N PHE A 597 2.49 3.42 15.87
CA PHE A 597 3.72 4.15 16.21
C PHE A 597 3.78 4.57 17.68
N ASP A 598 2.64 4.90 18.28
CA ASP A 598 2.52 5.28 19.70
C ASP A 598 2.53 4.07 20.64
N SER A 599 2.32 2.86 20.12
CA SER A 599 2.25 1.64 20.91
C SER A 599 3.58 1.28 21.62
N PRO A 600 3.53 0.50 22.70
CA PRO A 600 4.74 -0.05 23.35
C PRO A 600 5.35 -1.25 22.60
N ALA A 601 4.90 -1.57 21.38
CA ALA A 601 5.42 -2.67 20.58
C ALA A 601 6.86 -2.39 20.08
N ASP A 602 7.65 -3.43 19.88
CA ASP A 602 9.00 -3.34 19.31
C ASP A 602 8.97 -3.23 17.80
N TRP A 603 7.96 -3.86 17.17
CA TRP A 603 7.71 -3.80 15.74
C TRP A 603 6.23 -3.57 15.42
N ILE A 604 5.97 -3.07 14.22
CA ILE A 604 4.62 -2.79 13.75
C ILE A 604 4.42 -3.26 12.30
N SER A 605 3.17 -3.46 11.92
CA SER A 605 2.76 -3.65 10.52
C SER A 605 1.65 -2.66 10.16
N PRO A 606 2.02 -1.47 9.62
CA PRO A 606 1.07 -0.41 9.29
C PRO A 606 0.39 -0.64 7.94
N THR A 607 -0.64 0.16 7.67
CA THR A 607 -1.17 0.34 6.32
C THR A 607 -0.18 1.14 5.46
N GLY A 608 -0.43 1.24 4.15
CA GLY A 608 0.45 2.00 3.27
C GLY A 608 0.25 1.75 1.80
N ASN A 609 1.14 2.35 1.00
CA ASN A 609 1.18 2.17 -0.44
C ASN A 609 2.34 1.24 -0.81
N TYR A 610 2.05 0.02 -1.22
CA TYR A 610 3.08 -0.94 -1.62
C TYR A 610 3.79 -0.53 -2.94
N LEU A 611 3.17 0.34 -3.76
CA LEU A 611 3.76 0.82 -5.00
C LEU A 611 4.79 1.92 -4.78
N ASP A 612 4.60 2.76 -3.77
CA ASP A 612 5.57 3.77 -3.31
C ASP A 612 5.65 3.75 -1.77
N PRO A 613 6.36 2.77 -1.20
CA PRO A 613 6.49 2.66 0.24
C PRO A 613 7.24 3.86 0.81
N LEU A 614 6.74 4.39 1.93
CA LEU A 614 7.43 5.44 2.67
C LEU A 614 8.72 4.89 3.29
N ALA A 615 9.77 5.72 3.32
CA ALA A 615 11.02 5.36 3.97
C ALA A 615 10.81 5.21 5.49
N ALA A 616 11.27 4.10 6.05
CA ALA A 616 11.26 3.87 7.48
C ALA A 616 12.07 4.96 8.19
N SER A 617 11.48 5.61 9.19
CA SER A 617 12.15 6.62 10.02
C SER A 617 13.15 6.00 11.00
N GLY A 618 13.00 4.70 11.30
CA GLY A 618 13.71 4.00 12.37
C GLY A 618 13.07 4.18 13.75
N GLN A 619 11.87 4.79 13.84
CA GLN A 619 11.13 4.88 15.10
C GLN A 619 10.66 3.50 15.60
N LYS A 620 10.36 2.59 14.68
CA LYS A 620 9.98 1.20 14.91
C LYS A 620 10.65 0.32 13.85
N VAL A 621 10.82 -0.96 14.15
CA VAL A 621 11.00 -1.98 13.11
C VAL A 621 9.66 -2.15 12.41
N ILE A 622 9.63 -1.98 11.09
CA ILE A 622 8.39 -2.13 10.30
C ILE A 622 8.47 -3.44 9.53
N VAL A 623 7.60 -4.38 9.91
CA VAL A 623 7.27 -5.55 9.10
C VAL A 623 6.20 -5.08 8.13
N TYR A 624 6.51 -5.02 6.85
CA TYR A 624 5.61 -4.46 5.83
C TYR A 624 4.84 -5.61 5.21
N ASP A 625 3.61 -5.83 5.65
CA ASP A 625 2.81 -7.00 5.29
C ASP A 625 1.75 -6.64 4.25
N THR A 626 1.70 -7.36 3.12
CA THR A 626 0.67 -7.11 2.11
C THR A 626 -0.75 -7.30 2.64
N ASP A 627 -0.96 -8.08 3.70
CA ASP A 627 -2.23 -8.24 4.41
C ASP A 627 -2.93 -6.88 4.69
N HIS A 628 -2.17 -5.88 5.15
CA HIS A 628 -2.72 -4.54 5.49
C HIS A 628 -2.53 -3.49 4.39
N LEU A 629 -1.87 -3.86 3.29
CA LEU A 629 -1.63 -2.96 2.16
C LEU A 629 -2.67 -3.19 1.06
N CYS A 630 -2.86 -4.45 0.67
CA CYS A 630 -3.73 -4.82 -0.44
C CYS A 630 -4.15 -6.31 -0.47
N GLY A 631 -3.86 -7.09 0.58
CA GLY A 631 -4.12 -8.53 0.65
C GLY A 631 -3.14 -9.34 -0.21
N ILE A 632 -3.68 -10.12 -1.16
CA ILE A 632 -2.91 -10.93 -2.11
C ILE A 632 -2.61 -10.08 -3.35
N CYS A 633 -1.46 -9.42 -3.34
CA CYS A 633 -1.14 -8.38 -4.31
C CYS A 633 0.38 -8.21 -4.50
N GLY A 634 0.75 -7.40 -5.49
CA GLY A 634 2.13 -7.01 -5.75
C GLY A 634 2.85 -7.86 -6.78
N ASP A 635 4.10 -7.47 -7.05
CA ASP A 635 4.99 -8.11 -8.01
C ASP A 635 6.43 -8.15 -7.48
N GLN A 636 7.40 -8.52 -8.33
CA GLN A 636 8.81 -8.57 -7.96
C GLN A 636 9.41 -7.23 -7.53
N THR A 637 8.78 -6.11 -7.87
CA THR A 637 9.27 -4.79 -7.51
C THR A 637 8.96 -4.44 -6.06
N TYR A 638 7.89 -5.01 -5.48
CA TYR A 638 7.47 -4.73 -4.11
C TYR A 638 8.56 -5.03 -3.07
N PRO A 639 9.19 -6.23 -3.02
CA PRO A 639 10.23 -6.53 -2.04
C PRO A 639 11.43 -5.59 -2.16
N TRP A 640 11.85 -5.26 -3.38
CA TRP A 640 12.97 -4.34 -3.62
C TRP A 640 12.64 -2.91 -3.18
N ARG A 641 11.47 -2.37 -3.56
CA ARG A 641 11.05 -1.02 -3.12
C ARG A 641 11.00 -0.94 -1.59
N ALA A 642 10.40 -1.93 -0.94
CA ALA A 642 10.31 -1.98 0.51
C ALA A 642 11.69 -2.09 1.19
N PHE A 643 12.56 -2.99 0.69
CA PHE A 643 13.91 -3.17 1.21
C PHE A 643 14.72 -1.88 1.12
N LEU A 644 14.68 -1.19 -0.04
CA LEU A 644 15.41 0.06 -0.25
C LEU A 644 14.87 1.23 0.59
N ARG A 645 13.65 1.09 1.12
CA ARG A 645 13.02 2.02 2.06
C ARG A 645 13.24 1.67 3.52
N GLY A 646 14.03 0.63 3.81
CA GLY A 646 14.36 0.25 5.18
C GLY A 646 13.25 -0.53 5.89
N LEU A 647 12.37 -1.19 5.13
CA LEU A 647 11.25 -1.99 5.62
C LEU A 647 11.58 -3.49 5.56
N ASN A 648 10.84 -4.33 6.29
CA ASN A 648 10.95 -5.79 6.29
C ASN A 648 9.72 -6.42 5.60
N PRO A 649 9.71 -6.57 4.26
CA PRO A 649 8.53 -7.00 3.52
C PRO A 649 8.19 -8.47 3.73
N ILE A 650 6.92 -8.76 4.00
CA ILE A 650 6.32 -10.10 3.99
C ILE A 650 5.13 -10.12 3.03
N TYR A 651 4.72 -11.32 2.62
CA TYR A 651 3.71 -11.50 1.58
C TYR A 651 2.60 -12.47 2.02
N MET A 652 1.36 -11.99 1.96
CA MET A 652 0.14 -12.78 2.10
C MET A 652 -0.04 -13.65 0.86
N ASP A 653 0.38 -14.91 0.98
CA ASP A 653 0.56 -15.82 -0.14
C ASP A 653 -0.58 -16.85 -0.19
N GLY A 654 -1.31 -16.88 -1.30
CA GLY A 654 -2.28 -17.94 -1.60
C GLY A 654 -1.67 -19.35 -1.59
N TYR A 655 -0.34 -19.45 -1.72
CA TYR A 655 0.46 -20.67 -1.69
C TYR A 655 -0.19 -21.80 -2.52
N ASP A 656 -0.44 -22.97 -1.95
CA ASP A 656 -0.99 -24.17 -2.61
C ASP A 656 -2.52 -24.17 -2.68
N GLY A 657 -3.16 -23.05 -2.34
CA GLY A 657 -4.61 -22.90 -2.27
C GLY A 657 -5.28 -23.71 -1.16
N ALA A 658 -4.50 -24.30 -0.23
CA ALA A 658 -5.07 -25.06 0.89
C ALA A 658 -5.94 -24.19 1.82
N ALA A 659 -5.71 -22.88 1.84
CA ALA A 659 -6.52 -21.88 2.53
C ALA A 659 -7.78 -21.46 1.73
N TYR A 660 -8.37 -22.37 0.94
CA TYR A 660 -9.66 -22.14 0.26
C TYR A 660 -10.66 -21.47 1.20
N GLY A 661 -11.41 -20.46 0.77
CA GLY A 661 -12.43 -19.79 1.59
C GLY A 661 -11.91 -18.76 2.62
N THR A 662 -10.59 -18.68 2.85
CA THR A 662 -9.95 -17.61 3.64
C THR A 662 -8.82 -16.95 2.85
N GLY A 663 -8.86 -17.00 1.51
CA GLY A 663 -7.92 -16.32 0.62
C GLY A 663 -7.13 -17.23 -0.33
N GLY A 664 -7.04 -18.54 -0.07
CA GLY A 664 -6.34 -19.49 -0.95
C GLY A 664 -7.13 -19.94 -2.20
N GLU A 665 -8.42 -19.60 -2.30
CA GLU A 665 -9.27 -20.13 -3.37
C GLU A 665 -8.83 -19.65 -4.76
N GLY A 666 -8.71 -20.59 -5.71
CA GLY A 666 -8.40 -20.27 -7.11
C GLY A 666 -6.98 -19.78 -7.35
N PHE A 667 -6.10 -19.82 -6.34
CA PHE A 667 -4.75 -19.32 -6.46
C PHE A 667 -3.87 -20.22 -7.33
N ALA A 668 -3.23 -19.61 -8.34
CA ALA A 668 -2.28 -20.30 -9.20
C ALA A 668 -0.89 -20.32 -8.55
N PHE A 669 -0.51 -21.44 -7.95
CA PHE A 669 0.78 -21.59 -7.28
C PHE A 669 1.99 -21.19 -8.16
N ASP A 670 1.93 -21.53 -9.46
CA ASP A 670 2.98 -21.27 -10.44
C ASP A 670 2.78 -19.97 -11.24
N ASP A 671 1.95 -19.04 -10.74
CA ASP A 671 1.82 -17.72 -11.36
C ASP A 671 3.21 -17.05 -11.52
N PRO A 672 3.62 -16.65 -12.74
CA PRO A 672 4.95 -16.11 -12.98
C PRO A 672 5.27 -14.83 -12.20
N THR A 673 4.27 -13.96 -11.97
CA THR A 673 4.44 -12.71 -11.22
C THR A 673 4.67 -13.01 -9.75
N VAL A 674 3.87 -13.91 -9.17
CA VAL A 674 4.06 -14.36 -7.79
C VAL A 674 5.39 -15.11 -7.64
N ALA A 675 5.77 -15.96 -8.59
CA ALA A 675 7.04 -16.68 -8.56
C ALA A 675 8.24 -15.73 -8.52
N ARG A 676 8.21 -14.64 -9.29
CA ARG A 676 9.25 -13.60 -9.24
C ARG A 676 9.19 -12.78 -7.96
N LEU A 677 8.01 -12.43 -7.44
CA LEU A 677 7.85 -11.79 -6.12
C LEU A 677 8.53 -12.61 -5.02
N ARG A 678 8.18 -13.89 -4.92
CA ARG A 678 8.77 -14.82 -3.95
C ARG A 678 10.30 -14.90 -4.08
N SER A 679 10.81 -14.86 -5.31
CA SER A 679 12.25 -14.87 -5.59
C SER A 679 12.92 -13.57 -5.16
N ALA A 680 12.31 -12.42 -5.45
CA ALA A 680 12.81 -11.09 -5.07
C ALA A 680 12.93 -10.94 -3.54
N MET A 681 12.01 -11.51 -2.76
CA MET A 681 12.14 -11.57 -1.30
C MET A 681 13.45 -12.25 -0.89
N GLY A 682 13.72 -13.45 -1.42
CA GLY A 682 14.97 -14.16 -1.15
C GLY A 682 16.23 -13.41 -1.59
N GLN A 683 16.15 -12.69 -2.70
CA GLN A 683 17.25 -11.88 -3.23
C GLN A 683 17.55 -10.66 -2.34
N THR A 684 16.51 -9.97 -1.83
CA THR A 684 16.70 -8.87 -0.88
C THR A 684 17.38 -9.36 0.40
N LEU A 685 17.02 -10.55 0.91
CA LEU A 685 17.72 -11.16 2.06
C LEU A 685 19.19 -11.49 1.74
N GLN A 686 19.48 -11.97 0.54
CA GLN A 686 20.85 -12.20 0.11
C GLN A 686 21.66 -10.90 0.12
N TYR A 687 21.11 -9.80 -0.37
CA TYR A 687 21.78 -8.49 -0.32
C TYR A 687 21.91 -7.94 1.09
N ALA A 688 20.88 -8.07 1.93
CA ALA A 688 20.93 -7.68 3.34
C ALA A 688 22.09 -8.34 4.11
N ARG A 689 22.47 -9.58 3.73
CA ARG A 689 23.60 -10.32 4.31
C ARG A 689 24.97 -9.93 3.73
N ARG A 690 25.00 -9.27 2.57
CA ARG A 690 26.24 -8.86 1.86
C ARG A 690 26.65 -7.43 2.18
N ILE A 691 25.68 -6.57 2.48
CA ILE A 691 25.91 -5.14 2.73
C ILE A 691 25.99 -4.85 4.24
N ASP A 692 26.65 -3.75 4.61
CA ASP A 692 26.70 -3.28 6.00
C ASP A 692 25.39 -2.58 6.37
N LEU A 693 24.32 -3.38 6.50
CA LEU A 693 22.97 -2.89 6.76
C LEU A 693 22.89 -2.14 8.10
N GLY A 694 23.83 -2.36 9.02
CA GLY A 694 23.92 -1.63 10.29
C GLY A 694 24.33 -0.17 10.15
N GLN A 695 24.95 0.19 9.04
CA GLN A 695 25.37 1.57 8.74
C GLN A 695 24.61 2.17 7.56
N MET A 696 23.81 1.38 6.83
CA MET A 696 23.07 1.84 5.67
C MET A 696 21.65 2.26 6.04
N THR A 697 21.24 3.43 5.56
CA THR A 697 19.88 3.98 5.75
C THR A 697 19.25 4.29 4.40
N PRO A 698 17.91 4.44 4.33
CA PRO A 698 17.25 4.91 3.11
C PRO A 698 17.70 6.33 2.78
N ARG A 699 18.28 6.52 1.60
CA ARG A 699 18.85 7.77 1.08
C ARG A 699 18.39 8.04 -0.35
N GLY A 700 17.08 8.05 -0.54
CA GLY A 700 16.44 8.18 -1.86
C GLY A 700 16.88 9.42 -2.64
N GLU A 701 17.27 10.49 -1.95
CA GLU A 701 17.79 11.71 -2.58
C GLU A 701 19.16 11.53 -3.27
N LEU A 702 19.86 10.42 -3.03
CA LEU A 702 21.15 10.12 -3.66
C LEU A 702 21.01 9.39 -4.99
N ALA A 703 19.80 8.98 -5.40
CA ALA A 703 19.58 8.29 -6.67
C ALA A 703 18.36 8.87 -7.40
N SER A 704 18.47 9.05 -8.73
CA SER A 704 17.38 9.62 -9.54
C SER A 704 16.10 8.78 -9.55
N THR A 705 16.16 7.52 -9.14
CA THR A 705 15.00 6.64 -8.99
C THR A 705 14.28 6.81 -7.65
N GLY A 706 14.87 7.52 -6.69
CA GLY A 706 14.34 7.65 -5.33
C GLY A 706 14.56 6.43 -4.42
N TYR A 707 15.16 5.35 -4.92
CA TYR A 707 15.38 4.09 -4.18
C TYR A 707 16.88 3.83 -3.97
N ALA A 708 17.38 4.19 -2.80
CA ALA A 708 18.75 3.87 -2.39
C ALA A 708 18.84 3.57 -0.90
N LEU A 709 19.57 2.52 -0.54
CA LEU A 709 20.16 2.33 0.78
C LEU A 709 21.61 2.74 0.69
N ALA A 710 22.06 3.62 1.57
CA ALA A 710 23.44 4.08 1.54
C ALA A 710 24.02 4.33 2.92
N LYS A 711 25.32 4.06 3.03
CA LYS A 711 26.23 4.62 4.02
C LYS A 711 27.12 5.62 3.25
N PRO A 712 26.69 6.88 3.11
CA PRO A 712 27.50 7.87 2.41
C PRO A 712 28.68 8.30 3.29
N GLY A 713 29.81 8.59 2.66
CA GLY A 713 31.01 9.07 3.33
C GLY A 713 32.00 7.99 3.75
N GLU A 714 33.24 8.43 3.95
CA GLU A 714 34.40 7.58 4.23
C GLU A 714 34.56 7.26 5.72
N PRO A 715 35.18 6.12 6.07
CA PRO A 715 35.60 5.03 5.18
C PRO A 715 34.46 4.05 4.87
N ASN A 716 34.64 3.28 3.79
CA ASN A 716 33.75 2.20 3.34
C ASN A 716 32.37 2.71 2.93
N ALA A 717 32.35 3.76 2.11
CA ALA A 717 31.10 4.24 1.53
C ALA A 717 30.48 3.12 0.67
N ALA A 718 29.16 2.97 0.74
CA ALA A 718 28.43 1.98 -0.03
C ALA A 718 27.02 2.45 -0.37
N PHE A 719 26.54 2.08 -1.56
CA PHE A 719 25.25 2.46 -2.12
C PHE A 719 24.62 1.26 -2.80
N LEU A 720 23.44 0.86 -2.37
CA LEU A 720 22.59 -0.09 -3.07
C LEU A 720 21.41 0.70 -3.65
N VAL A 721 21.24 0.63 -4.97
CA VAL A 721 20.28 1.44 -5.72
C VAL A 721 19.38 0.51 -6.54
N TYR A 722 18.08 0.75 -6.49
CA TYR A 722 17.10 -0.03 -7.26
C TYR A 722 16.50 0.79 -8.40
N LEU A 723 16.39 0.17 -9.57
CA LEU A 723 15.82 0.74 -10.78
C LEU A 723 14.60 -0.10 -11.18
N PRO A 724 13.37 0.27 -10.73
CA PRO A 724 12.18 -0.52 -11.02
C PRO A 724 11.88 -0.68 -12.53
N ALA A 725 12.27 0.31 -13.34
CA ALA A 725 12.08 0.31 -14.78
C ALA A 725 13.38 0.01 -15.56
N GLY A 726 14.47 -0.30 -14.86
CA GLY A 726 15.79 -0.49 -15.46
C GLY A 726 16.37 0.78 -16.09
N GLY A 727 17.16 0.60 -17.15
CA GLY A 727 17.71 1.70 -17.94
C GLY A 727 18.83 2.46 -17.23
N ASN A 728 18.68 3.78 -17.09
CA ASN A 728 19.71 4.68 -16.57
C ASN A 728 19.37 5.18 -15.16
N VAL A 729 20.41 5.40 -14.35
CA VAL A 729 20.29 6.05 -13.04
C VAL A 729 21.43 7.02 -12.81
N THR A 730 21.13 8.20 -12.27
CA THR A 730 22.14 9.11 -11.75
C THR A 730 22.27 8.88 -10.25
N VAL A 731 23.50 8.69 -9.76
CA VAL A 731 23.80 8.50 -8.32
C VAL A 731 24.76 9.59 -7.85
N ASN A 732 24.43 10.24 -6.73
CA ASN A 732 25.28 11.25 -6.12
C ASN A 732 26.32 10.63 -5.18
N LEU A 733 27.57 10.55 -5.65
CA LEU A 733 28.72 10.03 -4.90
C LEU A 733 29.58 11.16 -4.30
N GLY A 734 29.08 12.39 -4.24
CA GLY A 734 29.83 13.56 -3.80
C GLY A 734 30.32 13.51 -2.34
N SER A 735 29.72 12.63 -1.53
CA SER A 735 30.11 12.43 -0.12
C SER A 735 31.38 11.59 0.08
N ALA A 736 31.87 10.93 -0.95
CA ALA A 736 33.02 10.04 -0.89
C ALA A 736 34.00 10.36 -2.03
N SER A 737 35.30 10.37 -1.76
CA SER A 737 36.33 10.70 -2.76
C SER A 737 37.03 9.48 -3.35
N ASN A 738 36.89 8.31 -2.71
CA ASN A 738 37.55 7.09 -3.18
C ASN A 738 36.80 6.45 -4.36
N SER A 739 37.44 5.48 -5.01
CA SER A 739 36.85 4.71 -6.09
C SER A 739 35.91 3.62 -5.56
N PHE A 740 34.84 3.36 -6.28
CA PHE A 740 33.87 2.30 -6.01
C PHE A 740 33.98 1.20 -7.06
N VAL A 741 33.84 -0.05 -6.62
CA VAL A 741 33.51 -1.19 -7.48
C VAL A 741 32.03 -1.10 -7.86
N VAL A 742 31.74 -1.35 -9.13
CA VAL A 742 30.39 -1.34 -9.69
C VAL A 742 29.91 -2.77 -9.90
N GLU A 743 28.79 -3.13 -9.28
CA GLU A 743 28.11 -4.41 -9.47
C GLU A 743 26.67 -4.17 -9.95
N TRP A 744 26.27 -4.85 -11.02
CA TRP A 744 24.90 -4.88 -11.51
C TRP A 744 24.28 -6.24 -11.24
N PHE A 745 23.04 -6.25 -10.76
CA PHE A 745 22.27 -7.47 -10.55
C PHE A 745 20.92 -7.37 -11.26
N HIS A 746 20.56 -8.43 -11.97
CA HIS A 746 19.29 -8.55 -12.67
C HIS A 746 18.37 -9.53 -11.92
N PRO A 747 17.35 -9.03 -11.19
CA PRO A 747 16.46 -9.84 -10.37
C PRO A 747 15.80 -10.99 -11.13
N ALA A 748 15.33 -10.76 -12.36
CA ALA A 748 14.63 -11.78 -13.14
C ALA A 748 15.50 -12.98 -13.51
N SER A 749 16.78 -12.78 -13.86
CA SER A 749 17.70 -13.87 -14.22
C SER A 749 18.61 -14.33 -13.08
N GLY A 750 18.68 -13.58 -11.99
CA GLY A 750 19.66 -13.78 -10.91
C GLY A 750 21.11 -13.51 -11.32
N GLN A 751 21.34 -12.92 -12.49
CA GLN A 751 22.69 -12.69 -13.01
C GLN A 751 23.32 -11.45 -12.37
N THR A 752 24.60 -11.57 -12.00
CA THR A 752 25.45 -10.45 -11.58
C THR A 752 26.49 -10.12 -12.65
N VAL A 753 26.71 -8.84 -12.93
CA VAL A 753 27.70 -8.33 -13.90
C VAL A 753 28.58 -7.28 -13.23
N ASN A 754 29.90 -7.41 -13.41
CA ASN A 754 30.86 -6.40 -12.96
C ASN A 754 30.85 -5.20 -13.94
N GLY A 755 30.57 -4.01 -13.42
CA GLY A 755 30.53 -2.75 -14.17
C GLY A 755 31.83 -1.96 -14.16
N GLY A 756 32.92 -2.52 -13.62
CA GLY A 756 34.23 -1.88 -13.48
C GLY A 756 34.34 -1.06 -12.20
N THR A 757 35.03 0.07 -12.29
CA THR A 757 35.24 1.00 -11.17
C THR A 757 34.87 2.42 -11.57
N VAL A 758 34.36 3.19 -10.62
CA VAL A 758 33.99 4.60 -10.79
C VAL A 758 34.57 5.42 -9.65
N ASN A 759 35.02 6.64 -9.93
CA ASN A 759 35.49 7.54 -8.87
C ASN A 759 34.30 8.25 -8.21
N GLY A 760 34.38 8.42 -6.89
CA GLY A 760 33.48 9.31 -6.17
C GLY A 760 33.73 10.80 -6.47
N GLY A 761 33.16 11.67 -5.66
CA GLY A 761 33.39 13.11 -5.70
C GLY A 761 32.41 13.91 -6.57
N GLY A 762 31.32 13.29 -7.03
CA GLY A 762 30.26 13.97 -7.76
C GLY A 762 29.12 13.04 -8.18
N GLU A 763 28.19 13.56 -8.98
CA GLU A 763 27.15 12.76 -9.61
C GLU A 763 27.72 11.91 -10.74
N GLN A 764 27.27 10.66 -10.82
CA GLN A 764 27.68 9.70 -11.83
C GLN A 764 26.44 9.10 -12.50
N LEU A 765 26.45 9.03 -13.83
CA LEU A 765 25.42 8.37 -14.62
C LEU A 765 25.83 6.91 -14.83
N PHE A 766 24.92 5.99 -14.54
CA PHE A 766 25.06 4.56 -14.75
C PHE A 766 23.99 4.07 -15.72
N THR A 767 24.40 3.21 -16.66
CA THR A 767 23.51 2.56 -17.62
C THR A 767 23.52 1.07 -17.37
N SER A 768 22.33 0.49 -17.16
CA SER A 768 22.16 -0.95 -16.99
C SER A 768 22.76 -1.71 -18.18
N PRO A 769 23.54 -2.78 -17.95
CA PRO A 769 24.03 -3.66 -19.00
C PRO A 769 22.96 -4.65 -19.49
N PHE A 770 21.81 -4.72 -18.81
CA PHE A 770 20.72 -5.62 -19.15
C PHE A 770 19.71 -4.92 -20.05
N ASN A 771 19.46 -5.50 -21.22
CA ASN A 771 18.38 -5.09 -22.10
C ASN A 771 17.17 -6.00 -21.82
N SER A 772 16.06 -5.45 -21.35
CA SER A 772 14.82 -6.19 -21.20
C SER A 772 13.95 -6.02 -22.45
N SER A 773 13.33 -7.11 -22.90
CA SER A 773 12.30 -7.07 -23.95
C SER A 773 10.88 -7.02 -23.38
N SER A 774 10.74 -7.08 -22.06
CA SER A 774 9.48 -7.09 -21.32
C SER A 774 9.57 -6.12 -20.13
N SER A 775 8.43 -5.55 -19.72
CA SER A 775 8.34 -4.76 -18.49
C SER A 775 8.54 -5.62 -17.22
N LEU A 776 8.25 -6.92 -17.30
CA LEU A 776 8.37 -7.87 -16.20
C LEU A 776 9.82 -8.23 -15.85
N ASP A 777 10.76 -8.00 -16.77
CA ASP A 777 12.20 -8.27 -16.59
C ASP A 777 13.01 -6.96 -16.68
N ALA A 778 12.36 -5.81 -16.50
CA ALA A 778 13.01 -4.52 -16.66
C ALA A 778 13.83 -4.09 -15.44
N ASP A 779 13.53 -4.63 -14.25
CA ASP A 779 14.10 -4.15 -13.02
C ASP A 779 15.57 -4.55 -12.87
N VAL A 780 16.35 -3.67 -12.24
CA VAL A 780 17.80 -3.84 -12.07
C VAL A 780 18.24 -3.26 -10.73
N VAL A 781 19.25 -3.87 -10.12
CA VAL A 781 19.91 -3.39 -8.90
C VAL A 781 21.35 -3.01 -9.22
N LEU A 782 21.77 -1.85 -8.74
CA LEU A 782 23.12 -1.33 -8.81
C LEU A 782 23.71 -1.31 -7.40
N TYR A 783 24.84 -1.98 -7.20
CA TYR A 783 25.59 -1.94 -5.95
C TYR A 783 26.97 -1.31 -6.18
N LEU A 784 27.23 -0.23 -5.44
CA LEU A 784 28.50 0.50 -5.43
C LEU A 784 29.13 0.32 -4.05
N HIS A 785 30.34 -0.20 -3.99
CA HIS A 785 31.04 -0.39 -2.72
C HIS A 785 32.55 -0.20 -2.87
N GLN A 786 33.21 0.10 -1.76
CA GLN A 786 34.66 0.26 -1.70
C GLN A 786 35.38 -1.04 -1.36
#